data_AF-A0A196S6R4-F1
#
_entry.id   AF-A0A196S6R4-F1
#
_cell.length_a   1.000
_cell.length_b   1.000
_cell.length_c   1.000
_cell.angle_alpha   90.00
_cell.angle_beta   90.00
_cell.angle_gamma   90.00
#
_symmetry.space_group_name_H-M   'P 1'
#
loop_
_entity.id
_entity.type
_entity.pdbx_description
1 polymer ?
#
loop_
_entity_poly.entity_id
_entity_poly.type
_entity_poly.pdbx_seq_one_letter_code
_entity_poly.pdbx_strand_id
1 'polypeptide(L)'
;MREPFRVPSREPCREPNGEFFREPRQCAVRPSPMYASPTYVCSDNARCGRRRGPCDPSLKERKSFNEGAERWAFSDGVEEVAEHSWSLRRLLSVPVYRQLWTVDRGQLYQESLEQVRNDPNPTQQLIRRCIVFKKRCQLSKARLLFLEMVVHNPSVTQYWIEFTRMEMETGCYANARLVVDTGLRLAPNNIFLLTKKLKIADKQGDTDAIEAILDSLFASDRQKAIRVLVEAVSSLARLGRFGSAMAYVQEAMKYPAFFTSWFLCELIVFVVPTFSVAAQLDLLPRIAGFALKHSPLWALCLDLQEHITALRSPLHSAPTLPADPQYDALCLQAFAALSSDSVWKVYQIRVLRGTRILTLLHIIDSAVWNAPEAARCDRALAETAALLMTDAHSAISSCPAALRWKVFLTLGRAAAMLGQPITARALMKRGYACCPAKCRHFILLDYAKIEFFTGHAARSSAILYKAILFFPEEWRMALERIKHLAAQGKSLLAFELCFEVIQRQQGAGRLWTCLIHLAHEVFGGDAAMRFFRLALRYVAKSGEVWCEGARIFLDPTCSYFSPQHARIALNFAAFFTPQYGDVFIEGIRLHMIVSDALFVGRRLHPLQLTSLLAAVPSLPLFIRNASLFNPNYGPLWNRCAASSICTPNEQSRFYTGHVKSFNNKKGFGFIHPEFQLQNEIIERYGSWKDVFVHYSDIDDEVKLLLPSNRVDFDCYFDDNGPVAINVKKIIPKRKSLAIEKWLEAPPNIDTLVKERATTSEDKWGDHVRAFYASLPAPVSNESDQYNKTSLPQKAGESSRMDYINMAHDVLSDLYKKKSGT
;
A
#
# COMPACT_ATOMS: atom_id res chain seq x y z
N MET A 1 1.99 -43.70 -22.86
CA MET A 1 3.42 -43.54 -23.20
C MET A 1 3.63 -42.13 -23.73
N ARG A 2 4.20 -41.25 -22.90
CA ARG A 2 4.59 -39.87 -23.25
C ARG A 2 5.97 -39.66 -22.63
N GLU A 3 6.90 -39.17 -23.42
CA GLU A 3 8.33 -39.11 -23.12
C GLU A 3 8.67 -38.28 -21.87
N PRO A 4 9.69 -38.66 -21.09
CA PRO A 4 10.20 -37.85 -19.99
C PRO A 4 11.08 -36.69 -20.50
N PHE A 5 10.87 -35.50 -19.94
CA PHE A 5 11.64 -34.29 -20.23
C PHE A 5 13.12 -34.47 -19.85
N ARG A 6 14.04 -34.33 -20.81
CA ARG A 6 15.50 -34.32 -20.59
C ARG A 6 15.92 -33.01 -19.92
N VAL A 7 16.68 -33.11 -18.84
CA VAL A 7 17.44 -32.02 -18.22
C VAL A 7 18.58 -31.61 -19.16
N PRO A 8 18.78 -30.32 -19.50
CA PRO A 8 19.95 -29.91 -20.28
C PRO A 8 21.23 -30.08 -19.45
N SER A 9 22.22 -30.75 -20.04
CA SER A 9 23.56 -30.94 -19.49
C SER A 9 24.27 -29.62 -19.25
N ARG A 10 25.07 -29.59 -18.17
CA ARG A 10 25.99 -28.50 -17.79
C ARG A 10 26.89 -28.11 -18.96
N GLU A 11 26.69 -26.92 -19.52
CA GLU A 11 27.73 -26.20 -20.24
C GLU A 11 28.38 -25.18 -19.28
N PRO A 12 29.72 -25.06 -19.27
CA PRO A 12 30.41 -24.05 -18.48
C PRO A 12 30.17 -22.67 -19.11
N CYS A 13 29.42 -21.81 -18.41
CA CYS A 13 29.22 -20.42 -18.83
C CYS A 13 30.55 -19.68 -18.84
N ARG A 14 30.97 -19.21 -20.02
CA ARG A 14 31.94 -18.12 -20.16
C ARG A 14 31.31 -16.83 -19.61
N GLU A 15 32.02 -16.16 -18.71
CA GLU A 15 31.64 -14.90 -18.09
C GLU A 15 31.51 -13.77 -19.14
N PRO A 16 30.44 -12.96 -19.11
CA PRO A 16 30.46 -11.62 -19.66
C PRO A 16 30.83 -10.63 -18.53
N ASN A 17 31.99 -10.00 -18.72
CA ASN A 17 32.58 -8.86 -18.01
C ASN A 17 31.70 -8.17 -16.95
N GLY A 18 32.17 -8.26 -15.70
CA GLY A 18 31.62 -7.55 -14.55
C GLY A 18 31.92 -6.06 -14.57
N GLU A 19 30.88 -5.24 -14.71
CA GLU A 19 30.94 -3.79 -14.49
C GLU A 19 29.73 -3.25 -13.70
N PHE A 20 29.29 -3.95 -12.63
CA PHE A 20 28.20 -3.44 -11.76
C PHE A 20 28.52 -3.36 -10.26
N PHE A 21 29.70 -3.81 -9.82
CA PHE A 21 30.16 -3.63 -8.44
C PHE A 21 31.67 -3.40 -8.41
N ARG A 22 32.11 -2.14 -8.25
CA ARG A 22 33.47 -1.84 -7.77
C ARG A 22 33.40 -1.66 -6.26
N GLU A 23 34.21 -2.43 -5.54
CA GLU A 23 34.45 -2.29 -4.10
C GLU A 23 35.20 -0.99 -3.78
N PRO A 24 34.87 -0.27 -2.69
CA PRO A 24 35.81 0.60 -2.00
C PRO A 24 36.47 -0.14 -0.82
N ARG A 25 37.76 0.13 -0.66
CA ARG A 25 38.70 -0.47 0.30
C ARG A 25 38.23 -0.38 1.77
N GLN A 26 38.58 -1.40 2.52
CA GLN A 26 38.37 -1.60 3.97
C GLN A 26 38.68 -0.33 4.80
N CYS A 27 37.69 0.12 5.57
CA CYS A 27 37.87 0.98 6.74
C CYS A 27 36.88 0.56 7.84
N ALA A 28 37.37 0.58 9.09
CA ALA A 28 36.81 -0.08 10.27
C ALA A 28 35.31 0.17 10.56
N VAL A 29 34.66 -0.90 11.01
CA VAL A 29 33.23 -1.01 11.35
C VAL A 29 32.87 -0.15 12.57
N ARG A 30 31.88 0.74 12.42
CA ARG A 30 31.06 1.28 13.52
C ARG A 30 29.60 0.92 13.27
N PRO A 31 28.83 0.54 14.31
CA PRO A 31 27.41 0.20 14.17
C PRO A 31 26.61 1.44 13.77
N SER A 32 26.04 1.43 12.57
CA SER A 32 25.10 2.47 12.09
C SER A 32 23.66 1.93 12.16
N PRO A 33 22.68 2.74 12.61
CA PRO A 33 21.28 2.33 12.64
C PRO A 33 20.71 2.10 11.23
N MET A 34 19.77 1.15 11.11
CA MET A 34 19.13 0.70 9.85
C MET A 34 18.42 1.80 9.02
N TYR A 35 18.38 3.05 9.50
CA TYR A 35 17.72 4.18 8.84
C TYR A 35 18.65 5.15 8.10
N ALA A 36 19.94 4.85 7.98
CA ALA A 36 20.82 5.59 7.07
C ALA A 36 20.82 4.93 5.68
N SER A 37 20.29 5.62 4.66
CA SER A 37 20.59 5.27 3.27
C SER A 37 22.11 5.39 3.02
N PRO A 38 22.73 4.53 2.20
CA PRO A 38 24.11 4.72 1.80
C PRO A 38 24.16 5.96 0.90
N THR A 39 24.62 7.08 1.45
CA THR A 39 24.93 8.28 0.67
C THR A 39 26.21 8.00 -0.14
N TYR A 40 26.11 8.08 -1.46
CA TYR A 40 27.28 8.33 -2.30
C TYR A 40 27.80 9.72 -1.93
N VAL A 41 28.87 9.77 -1.14
CA VAL A 41 29.60 11.01 -0.87
C VAL A 41 30.48 11.30 -2.07
N CYS A 42 30.13 12.33 -2.85
CA CYS A 42 31.07 13.00 -3.73
C CYS A 42 32.20 13.54 -2.86
N SER A 43 33.42 13.07 -3.13
CA SER A 43 34.64 13.57 -2.53
C SER A 43 34.92 15.00 -3.02
N ASP A 44 34.81 15.98 -2.16
CA ASP A 44 35.57 17.23 -2.27
C ASP A 44 36.21 17.54 -0.91
N ASN A 45 37.49 17.18 -0.83
CA ASN A 45 38.39 17.55 0.25
C ASN A 45 38.75 19.03 0.09
N ALA A 46 38.26 19.89 0.98
CA ALA A 46 38.89 21.17 1.27
C ALA A 46 38.91 21.40 2.78
N ARG A 47 40.12 21.35 3.33
CA ARG A 47 40.47 21.72 4.71
C ARG A 47 39.98 23.14 5.02
N CYS A 48 39.32 23.33 6.16
CA CYS A 48 39.66 24.46 7.04
C CYS A 48 39.12 24.20 8.45
N GLY A 49 40.03 24.13 9.42
CA GLY A 49 39.68 24.07 10.84
C GLY A 49 39.58 25.46 11.47
N ARG A 50 38.73 25.60 12.49
CA ARG A 50 39.10 26.02 13.86
C ARG A 50 37.88 26.54 14.63
N ARG A 51 37.74 25.97 15.83
CA ARG A 51 37.46 26.55 17.16
C ARG A 51 36.23 27.47 17.37
N ARG A 52 35.42 27.02 18.34
CA ARG A 52 34.42 27.79 19.10
C ARG A 52 35.10 28.82 20.04
N GLY A 53 34.44 29.96 20.23
CA GLY A 53 34.62 30.93 21.31
C GLY A 53 33.54 32.03 21.22
N PRO A 54 33.10 32.66 22.34
CA PRO A 54 31.71 33.09 22.53
C PRO A 54 31.44 34.62 22.43
N CYS A 55 30.14 34.94 22.32
CA CYS A 55 29.36 36.16 22.61
C CYS A 55 30.05 37.53 22.77
N ASP A 56 29.53 38.54 22.06
CA ASP A 56 29.05 39.80 22.69
C ASP A 56 28.08 40.58 21.77
N PRO A 57 27.07 41.32 22.31
CA PRO A 57 26.08 42.07 21.55
C PRO A 57 26.40 43.57 21.51
N SER A 58 26.12 44.21 20.38
CA SER A 58 25.73 45.63 20.20
C SER A 58 26.33 46.21 18.93
N LEU A 59 25.47 46.76 18.07
CA LEU A 59 25.57 48.14 17.58
C LEU A 59 24.42 48.44 16.61
N LYS A 60 23.66 49.44 17.01
CA LYS A 60 22.67 50.17 16.21
C LYS A 60 23.40 50.99 15.13
N GLU A 61 22.84 51.10 13.93
CA GLU A 61 22.26 52.35 13.40
C GLU A 61 22.17 52.36 11.85
N ARG A 62 20.93 52.63 11.39
CA ARG A 62 20.52 53.56 10.31
C ARG A 62 21.35 53.61 9.01
N LYS A 63 20.65 53.38 7.89
CA LYS A 63 20.25 54.46 6.96
C LYS A 63 19.21 53.98 5.95
N SER A 64 18.04 54.61 6.02
CA SER A 64 17.07 54.80 4.95
C SER A 64 17.67 55.66 3.84
N PHE A 65 17.38 55.39 2.56
CA PHE A 65 17.16 56.45 1.57
C PHE A 65 16.29 55.98 0.41
N ASN A 66 15.42 56.89 -0.01
CA ASN A 66 14.28 56.77 -0.90
C ASN A 66 14.63 56.78 -2.39
N GLU A 67 13.72 56.18 -3.16
CA GLU A 67 13.12 56.63 -4.43
C GLU A 67 13.92 57.58 -5.35
N GLY A 68 14.08 57.13 -6.60
CA GLY A 68 14.39 57.96 -7.75
C GLY A 68 13.85 57.31 -9.01
N ALA A 69 12.62 57.68 -9.38
CA ALA A 69 12.01 57.34 -10.66
C ALA A 69 12.59 58.24 -11.75
N GLU A 70 13.21 57.65 -12.77
CA GLU A 70 13.48 58.35 -14.03
C GLU A 70 12.83 57.60 -15.19
N ARG A 71 11.82 58.24 -15.76
CA ARG A 71 11.20 57.88 -17.04
C ARG A 71 12.13 58.30 -18.16
N TRP A 72 12.58 57.34 -18.97
CA TRP A 72 13.02 57.60 -20.34
C TRP A 72 12.15 56.76 -21.25
N ALA A 73 11.31 57.44 -22.03
CA ALA A 73 10.46 56.83 -23.04
C ALA A 73 11.23 56.72 -24.34
N PHE A 74 11.39 55.52 -24.89
CA PHE A 74 11.54 55.28 -26.32
C PHE A 74 10.99 53.90 -26.72
N SER A 75 10.05 53.97 -27.66
CA SER A 75 9.49 53.01 -28.64
C SER A 75 9.95 51.55 -28.68
N ASP A 76 8.92 50.69 -28.73
CA ASP A 76 8.77 49.46 -29.54
C ASP A 76 9.96 48.52 -29.72
N GLY A 77 9.79 47.32 -29.16
CA GLY A 77 10.48 46.12 -29.63
C GLY A 77 11.41 45.51 -28.59
N VAL A 78 10.96 44.38 -28.03
CA VAL A 78 11.83 43.39 -27.38
C VAL A 78 12.53 43.89 -26.11
N GLU A 79 11.80 44.01 -25.00
CA GLU A 79 12.42 43.93 -23.69
C GLU A 79 12.74 42.46 -23.38
N GLU A 80 14.04 42.17 -23.47
CA GLU A 80 14.73 41.04 -22.91
C GLU A 80 14.26 40.70 -21.50
N VAL A 81 13.93 39.41 -21.32
CA VAL A 81 14.31 38.47 -20.25
C VAL A 81 15.32 39.02 -19.21
N ALA A 82 14.94 40.08 -18.49
CA ALA A 82 15.65 40.54 -17.33
C ALA A 82 15.29 39.60 -16.17
N GLU A 83 16.28 38.82 -15.75
CA GLU A 83 16.25 37.81 -14.70
C GLU A 83 15.61 36.47 -15.07
N HIS A 84 16.46 35.47 -15.30
CA HIS A 84 16.09 34.08 -15.05
C HIS A 84 15.44 34.01 -13.66
N SER A 85 14.13 33.73 -13.62
CA SER A 85 13.36 33.54 -12.38
C SER A 85 14.24 32.80 -11.38
N TRP A 86 14.41 33.32 -10.17
CA TRP A 86 15.24 32.70 -9.12
C TRP A 86 15.03 31.17 -9.03
N SER A 87 13.78 30.73 -9.27
CA SER A 87 13.37 29.33 -9.36
C SER A 87 14.13 28.54 -10.42
N LEU A 88 14.30 29.10 -11.62
CA LEU A 88 15.09 28.50 -12.70
C LEU A 88 16.57 28.43 -12.32
N ARG A 89 17.16 29.53 -11.80
CA ARG A 89 18.55 29.53 -11.33
C ARG A 89 18.81 28.42 -10.30
N ARG A 90 17.86 28.23 -9.37
CA ARG A 90 17.91 27.16 -8.38
C ARG A 90 17.77 25.78 -9.01
N LEU A 91 16.84 25.56 -9.93
CA LEU A 91 16.68 24.27 -10.62
C LEU A 91 17.92 23.91 -11.45
N LEU A 92 18.51 24.86 -12.17
CA LEU A 92 19.74 24.65 -12.97
C LEU A 92 21.02 24.43 -12.13
N SER A 93 20.93 24.48 -10.80
CA SER A 93 22.00 23.97 -9.93
C SER A 93 22.13 22.44 -10.01
N VAL A 94 21.05 21.73 -10.38
CA VAL A 94 21.07 20.28 -10.62
C VAL A 94 21.69 20.00 -12.01
N PRO A 95 22.76 19.20 -12.10
CA PRO A 95 23.46 18.95 -13.36
C PRO A 95 22.55 18.44 -14.48
N VAL A 96 21.64 17.51 -14.17
CA VAL A 96 20.71 16.93 -15.15
C VAL A 96 19.75 17.98 -15.71
N TYR A 97 19.25 18.90 -14.89
CA TYR A 97 18.36 19.96 -15.36
C TYR A 97 19.10 20.99 -16.19
N ARG A 98 20.35 21.33 -15.81
CA ARG A 98 21.21 22.20 -16.61
C ARG A 98 21.46 21.64 -17.99
N GLN A 99 21.84 20.37 -18.09
CA GLN A 99 22.11 19.70 -19.35
C GLN A 99 20.86 19.67 -20.26
N LEU A 100 19.71 19.28 -19.71
CA LEU A 100 18.46 19.25 -20.47
C LEU A 100 18.06 20.65 -20.96
N TRP A 101 18.25 21.67 -20.12
CA TRP A 101 17.92 23.05 -20.45
C TRP A 101 18.83 23.65 -21.53
N THR A 102 20.08 23.18 -21.64
CA THR A 102 21.03 23.66 -22.66
C THR A 102 20.86 23.02 -24.02
N VAL A 103 20.35 21.78 -24.09
CA VAL A 103 20.34 20.99 -25.34
C VAL A 103 19.03 21.11 -26.11
N ASP A 104 17.87 21.05 -25.45
CA ASP A 104 16.57 20.88 -26.11
C ASP A 104 15.52 21.92 -25.63
N ARG A 105 15.87 23.21 -25.57
CA ARG A 105 14.96 24.23 -25.02
C ARG A 105 13.85 24.65 -26.01
N GLY A 106 12.64 24.83 -25.49
CA GLY A 106 11.54 25.58 -26.08
C GLY A 106 10.66 24.78 -27.03
N GLN A 107 11.25 23.92 -27.86
CA GLN A 107 10.50 23.18 -28.88
C GLN A 107 9.45 22.24 -28.26
N LEU A 108 9.85 21.43 -27.27
CA LEU A 108 8.97 20.45 -26.64
C LEU A 108 7.77 21.10 -25.93
N TYR A 109 8.00 22.20 -25.22
CA TYR A 109 6.93 22.93 -24.52
C TYR A 109 5.98 23.64 -25.49
N GLN A 110 6.50 24.29 -26.55
CA GLN A 110 5.65 24.95 -27.55
C GLN A 110 4.80 23.94 -28.33
N GLU A 111 5.39 22.85 -28.83
CA GLU A 111 4.64 21.74 -29.44
C GLU A 111 3.60 21.16 -28.48
N SER A 112 3.94 21.10 -27.19
CA SER A 112 3.03 20.59 -26.19
C SER A 112 1.86 21.53 -25.92
N LEU A 113 2.11 22.85 -25.91
CA LEU A 113 1.13 23.91 -25.74
C LEU A 113 0.18 24.02 -26.93
N GLU A 114 0.69 24.00 -28.16
CA GLU A 114 -0.12 24.09 -29.38
C GLU A 114 -1.17 22.98 -29.45
N GLN A 115 -0.78 21.76 -29.09
CA GLN A 115 -1.67 20.60 -29.08
C GLN A 115 -2.75 20.66 -27.99
N VAL A 116 -2.56 21.49 -26.95
CA VAL A 116 -3.54 21.69 -25.87
C VAL A 116 -4.20 23.07 -25.91
N ARG A 117 -3.92 23.88 -26.94
CA ARG A 117 -4.38 25.28 -27.07
C ARG A 117 -5.90 25.41 -27.00
N ASN A 118 -6.60 24.45 -27.59
CA ASN A 118 -8.07 24.39 -27.60
C ASN A 118 -8.61 23.44 -26.51
N ASP A 119 -7.76 22.85 -25.68
CA ASP A 119 -8.20 21.99 -24.60
C ASP A 119 -8.72 22.85 -23.43
N PRO A 120 -9.90 22.57 -22.91
CA PRO A 120 -10.48 23.30 -21.79
C PRO A 120 -9.78 23.08 -20.43
N ASN A 121 -8.78 22.21 -20.34
CA ASN A 121 -7.83 22.15 -19.22
C ASN A 121 -6.39 21.87 -19.71
N PRO A 122 -5.70 22.90 -20.22
CA PRO A 122 -4.36 22.74 -20.79
C PRO A 122 -3.36 22.24 -19.74
N THR A 123 -3.46 22.73 -18.50
CA THR A 123 -2.63 22.34 -17.35
C THR A 123 -2.63 20.83 -17.12
N GLN A 124 -3.82 20.22 -17.08
CA GLN A 124 -3.93 18.79 -16.83
C GLN A 124 -3.41 17.96 -18.01
N GLN A 125 -3.62 18.41 -19.24
CA GLN A 125 -3.12 17.70 -20.41
C GLN A 125 -1.59 17.74 -20.50
N LEU A 126 -0.96 18.87 -20.18
CA LEU A 126 0.50 18.96 -20.11
C LEU A 126 1.06 17.99 -19.06
N ILE A 127 0.47 17.94 -17.86
CA ILE A 127 0.85 16.96 -16.82
C ILE A 127 0.68 15.52 -17.33
N ARG A 128 -0.43 15.21 -18.01
CA ARG A 128 -0.66 13.88 -18.59
C ARG A 128 0.41 13.50 -19.61
N ARG A 129 0.87 14.44 -20.43
CA ARG A 129 1.98 14.18 -21.36
C ARG A 129 3.27 13.85 -20.63
N CYS A 130 3.62 14.57 -19.56
CA CYS A 130 4.76 14.20 -18.72
C CYS A 130 4.62 12.78 -18.15
N ILE A 131 3.41 12.41 -17.71
CA ILE A 131 3.12 11.05 -17.21
C ILE A 131 3.29 10.01 -18.32
N VAL A 132 2.84 10.29 -19.55
CA VAL A 132 3.04 9.38 -20.71
C VAL A 132 4.53 9.22 -21.02
N PHE A 133 5.31 10.30 -21.03
CA PHE A 133 6.76 10.22 -21.21
C PHE A 133 7.41 9.35 -20.12
N LYS A 134 7.03 9.54 -18.86
CA LYS A 134 7.49 8.71 -17.74
C LYS A 134 7.16 7.22 -17.96
N LYS A 135 5.92 6.89 -18.36
CA LYS A 135 5.49 5.52 -18.62
C LYS A 135 6.26 4.85 -19.76
N ARG A 136 6.67 5.62 -20.76
CA ARG A 136 7.51 5.16 -21.88
C ARG A 136 9.01 5.17 -21.55
N CYS A 137 9.37 5.34 -20.27
CA CYS A 137 10.76 5.48 -19.80
C CYS A 137 11.53 6.65 -20.43
N GLN A 138 10.84 7.64 -21.01
CA GLN A 138 11.41 8.86 -21.58
C GLN A 138 11.57 9.95 -20.51
N LEU A 139 12.33 9.65 -19.45
CA LEU A 139 12.45 10.50 -18.26
C LEU A 139 13.05 11.88 -18.57
N SER A 140 13.98 11.96 -19.53
CA SER A 140 14.58 13.24 -19.97
C SER A 140 13.54 14.20 -20.55
N LYS A 141 12.64 13.69 -21.42
CA LYS A 141 11.54 14.48 -21.98
C LYS A 141 10.53 14.91 -20.92
N ALA A 142 10.20 14.03 -19.98
CA ALA A 142 9.31 14.35 -18.87
C ALA A 142 9.91 15.45 -17.97
N ARG A 143 11.20 15.35 -17.61
CA ARG A 143 11.92 16.35 -16.82
C ARG A 143 11.99 17.70 -17.51
N LEU A 144 12.36 17.71 -18.79
CA LEU A 144 12.44 18.93 -19.59
C LEU A 144 11.08 19.63 -19.67
N LEU A 145 10.02 18.88 -20.01
CA LEU A 145 8.67 19.46 -20.10
C LEU A 145 8.19 20.00 -18.75
N PHE A 146 8.40 19.29 -17.64
CA PHE A 146 8.08 19.81 -16.31
C PHE A 146 8.89 21.06 -15.94
N LEU A 147 10.19 21.08 -16.28
CA LEU A 147 11.07 22.22 -16.05
C LEU A 147 10.57 23.45 -16.80
N GLU A 148 10.20 23.31 -18.08
CA GLU A 148 9.60 24.38 -18.88
C GLU A 148 8.26 24.84 -18.31
N MET A 149 7.39 23.91 -17.92
CA MET A 149 6.08 24.22 -17.32
C MET A 149 6.20 25.07 -16.05
N VAL A 150 7.11 24.73 -15.13
CA VAL A 150 7.29 25.49 -13.87
C VAL A 150 7.99 26.83 -14.07
N VAL A 151 8.77 26.98 -15.15
CA VAL A 151 9.43 28.24 -15.51
C VAL A 151 8.46 29.21 -16.16
N HIS A 152 7.63 28.72 -17.09
CA HIS A 152 6.65 29.54 -17.79
C HIS A 152 5.44 29.90 -16.90
N ASN A 153 5.05 29.01 -15.98
CA ASN A 153 3.88 29.20 -15.12
C ASN A 153 4.18 28.84 -13.64
N PRO A 154 5.03 29.60 -12.95
CA PRO A 154 5.51 29.27 -11.61
C PRO A 154 4.41 29.31 -10.54
N SER A 155 3.33 30.06 -10.75
CA SER A 155 2.19 30.18 -9.83
C SER A 155 1.33 28.91 -9.75
N VAL A 156 1.44 28.01 -10.73
CA VAL A 156 0.62 26.80 -10.79
C VAL A 156 1.23 25.73 -9.89
N THR A 157 0.78 25.67 -8.63
CA THR A 157 1.31 24.74 -7.62
C THR A 157 1.24 23.27 -8.04
N GLN A 158 0.25 22.90 -8.86
CA GLN A 158 0.08 21.54 -9.36
C GLN A 158 1.31 21.03 -10.14
N TYR A 159 1.99 21.89 -10.89
CA TYR A 159 3.19 21.51 -11.64
C TYR A 159 4.33 21.11 -10.70
N TRP A 160 4.55 21.90 -9.65
CA TRP A 160 5.54 21.59 -8.62
C TRP A 160 5.24 20.27 -7.88
N ILE A 161 3.96 20.00 -7.58
CA ILE A 161 3.53 18.78 -6.91
C ILE A 161 3.81 17.54 -7.77
N GLU A 162 3.44 17.57 -9.06
CA GLU A 162 3.61 16.43 -9.97
C GLU A 162 5.07 16.26 -10.40
N PHE A 163 5.83 17.34 -10.58
CA PHE A 163 7.27 17.27 -10.85
C PHE A 163 8.01 16.64 -9.66
N THR A 164 7.71 17.10 -8.44
CA THR A 164 8.25 16.48 -7.21
C THR A 164 7.88 15.00 -7.13
N ARG A 165 6.63 14.65 -7.42
CA ARG A 165 6.16 13.24 -7.40
C ARG A 165 6.94 12.38 -8.40
N MET A 166 7.16 12.86 -9.62
CA MET A 166 7.93 12.14 -10.63
C MET A 166 9.36 11.87 -10.13
N GLU A 167 10.07 12.89 -9.63
CA GLU A 167 11.43 12.70 -9.11
C GLU A 167 11.46 11.68 -7.95
N MET A 168 10.49 11.72 -7.03
CA MET A 168 10.33 10.71 -5.98
C MET A 168 10.12 9.30 -6.54
N GLU A 169 9.26 9.14 -7.55
CA GLU A 169 8.97 7.83 -8.17
C GLU A 169 10.16 7.26 -8.95
N THR A 170 11.04 8.13 -9.45
CA THR A 170 12.32 7.74 -10.06
C THR A 170 13.44 7.49 -9.04
N GLY A 171 13.18 7.68 -7.74
CA GLY A 171 14.16 7.52 -6.67
C GLY A 171 15.13 8.70 -6.48
N CYS A 172 14.97 9.79 -7.23
CA CYS A 172 15.83 10.97 -7.18
C CYS A 172 15.40 11.95 -6.07
N TYR A 173 15.48 11.53 -4.80
CA TYR A 173 15.01 12.32 -3.65
C TYR A 173 15.72 13.67 -3.46
N ALA A 174 16.99 13.78 -3.83
CA ALA A 174 17.72 15.06 -3.78
C ALA A 174 17.11 16.08 -4.76
N ASN A 175 16.82 15.65 -5.99
CA ASN A 175 16.13 16.47 -6.99
C ASN A 175 14.71 16.83 -6.52
N ALA A 176 13.97 15.84 -6.00
CA ALA A 176 12.63 16.05 -5.47
C ALA A 176 12.62 17.10 -4.34
N ARG A 177 13.62 17.05 -3.43
CA ARG A 177 13.80 18.04 -2.35
C ARG A 177 14.00 19.45 -2.90
N LEU A 178 14.87 19.58 -3.90
CA LEU A 178 15.14 20.88 -4.52
C LEU A 178 13.90 21.44 -5.23
N VAL A 179 13.17 20.61 -5.98
CA VAL A 179 11.93 21.00 -6.66
C VAL A 179 10.86 21.43 -5.65
N VAL A 180 10.61 20.65 -4.59
CA VAL A 180 9.58 20.97 -3.60
C VAL A 180 9.94 22.21 -2.78
N ASP A 181 11.21 22.38 -2.40
CA ASP A 181 11.66 23.58 -1.66
C ASP A 181 11.55 24.84 -2.52
N THR A 182 11.73 24.71 -3.84
CA THR A 182 11.55 25.82 -4.78
C THR A 182 10.06 26.20 -4.89
N GLY A 183 9.19 25.20 -5.06
CA GLY A 183 7.73 25.41 -5.07
C GLY A 183 7.19 25.97 -3.74
N LEU A 184 7.71 25.52 -2.59
CA LEU A 184 7.32 26.03 -1.27
C LEU A 184 7.75 27.46 -1.04
N ARG A 185 8.83 27.97 -1.65
CA ARG A 185 9.12 29.41 -1.55
C ARG A 185 8.06 30.28 -2.23
N LEU A 186 7.45 29.77 -3.30
CA LEU A 186 6.38 30.44 -4.02
C LEU A 186 5.02 30.28 -3.34
N ALA A 187 4.80 29.14 -2.67
CA ALA A 187 3.57 28.85 -1.92
C ALA A 187 3.89 28.21 -0.55
N PRO A 188 4.33 29.02 0.47
CA PRO A 188 4.87 28.52 1.75
C PRO A 188 3.93 27.61 2.53
N ASN A 189 2.64 27.94 2.54
CA ASN A 189 1.64 27.23 3.35
C ASN A 189 0.87 26.18 2.51
N ASN A 190 1.39 25.79 1.34
CA ASN A 190 0.71 24.79 0.53
C ASN A 190 0.86 23.39 1.14
N ILE A 191 -0.23 22.89 1.71
CA ILE A 191 -0.28 21.60 2.43
C ILE A 191 0.17 20.42 1.56
N PHE A 192 -0.14 20.42 0.26
CA PHE A 192 0.26 19.32 -0.62
C PHE A 192 1.78 19.29 -0.87
N LEU A 193 2.40 20.46 -1.03
CA LEU A 193 3.85 20.57 -1.13
C LEU A 193 4.53 20.23 0.21
N LEU A 194 3.99 20.69 1.35
CA LEU A 194 4.49 20.30 2.67
C LEU A 194 4.40 18.78 2.90
N THR A 195 3.31 18.15 2.46
CA THR A 195 3.15 16.68 2.50
C THR A 195 4.22 16.00 1.65
N LYS A 196 4.55 16.53 0.46
CA LYS A 196 5.62 15.98 -0.39
C LYS A 196 6.98 16.16 0.26
N LYS A 197 7.27 17.33 0.82
CA LYS A 197 8.50 17.61 1.55
C LYS A 197 8.66 16.70 2.76
N LEU A 198 7.59 16.47 3.52
CA LEU A 198 7.56 15.52 4.63
C LEU A 198 7.94 14.11 4.15
N LYS A 199 7.31 13.61 3.09
CA LYS A 199 7.63 12.28 2.55
C LYS A 199 9.07 12.17 2.09
N ILE A 200 9.63 13.23 1.52
CA ILE A 200 11.06 13.27 1.13
C ILE A 200 11.94 13.23 2.39
N ALA A 201 11.66 14.03 3.41
CA ALA A 201 12.42 14.06 4.65
C ALA A 201 12.35 12.72 5.40
N ASP A 202 11.16 12.11 5.49
CA ASP A 202 10.95 10.76 6.07
C ASP A 202 11.79 9.71 5.33
N LYS A 203 11.78 9.71 3.99
CA LYS A 203 12.59 8.77 3.20
C LYS A 203 14.10 9.04 3.29
N GLN A 204 14.51 10.28 3.53
CA GLN A 204 15.92 10.64 3.73
C GLN A 204 16.40 10.43 5.18
N GLY A 205 15.49 10.16 6.12
CA GLY A 205 15.81 10.12 7.54
C GLY A 205 16.18 11.48 8.14
N ASP A 206 15.76 12.58 7.50
CA ASP A 206 16.10 13.95 7.92
C ASP A 206 15.11 14.42 8.99
N THR A 207 15.44 14.14 10.26
CA THR A 207 14.58 14.46 11.40
C THR A 207 14.41 15.96 11.62
N ASP A 208 15.46 16.74 11.36
CA ASP A 208 15.46 18.18 11.62
C ASP A 208 14.58 18.90 10.58
N ALA A 209 14.57 18.42 9.34
CA ALA A 209 13.61 18.88 8.33
C ALA A 209 12.15 18.54 8.71
N ILE A 210 11.89 17.40 9.36
CA ILE A 210 10.54 17.04 9.82
C ILE A 210 10.09 17.96 10.95
N GLU A 211 10.96 18.25 11.93
CA GLU A 211 10.68 19.20 13.01
C GLU A 211 10.36 20.60 12.44
N ALA A 212 11.15 21.09 11.49
CA ALA A 212 10.87 22.38 10.83
C ALA A 212 9.53 22.40 10.07
N ILE A 213 9.12 21.26 9.48
CA ILE A 213 7.79 21.13 8.85
C ILE A 213 6.70 21.16 9.91
N LEU A 214 6.87 20.47 11.04
CA LEU A 214 5.91 20.48 12.14
C LEU A 214 5.70 21.90 12.66
N ASP A 215 6.77 22.64 12.91
CA ASP A 215 6.67 24.05 13.35
C ASP A 215 5.88 24.90 12.34
N SER A 216 6.15 24.72 11.04
CA SER A 216 5.41 25.39 9.97
C SER A 216 3.92 24.99 9.92
N LEU A 217 3.58 23.75 10.25
CA LEU A 217 2.20 23.25 10.27
C LEU A 217 1.43 23.81 11.47
N PHE A 218 2.05 23.89 12.65
CA PHE A 218 1.45 24.51 13.84
C PHE A 218 1.22 26.02 13.68
N ALA A 219 2.03 26.68 12.83
CA ALA A 219 1.88 28.08 12.46
C ALA A 219 0.81 28.34 11.37
N SER A 220 0.36 27.31 10.65
CA SER A 220 -0.59 27.41 9.53
C SER A 220 -2.06 27.25 9.97
N ASP A 221 -3.00 27.31 9.02
CA ASP A 221 -4.42 26.97 9.23
C ASP A 221 -4.55 25.52 9.74
N ARG A 222 -4.86 25.41 11.04
CA ARG A 222 -4.66 24.22 11.86
C ARG A 222 -5.52 23.03 11.41
N GLN A 223 -6.77 23.26 11.00
CA GLN A 223 -7.70 22.16 10.68
C GLN A 223 -7.30 21.37 9.42
N LYS A 224 -6.76 22.04 8.40
CA LYS A 224 -6.32 21.36 7.17
C LYS A 224 -4.96 20.68 7.35
N ALA A 225 -4.14 21.18 8.27
CA ALA A 225 -2.79 20.70 8.55
C ALA A 225 -2.74 19.44 9.42
N ILE A 226 -3.79 19.13 10.20
CA ILE A 226 -3.77 18.06 11.22
C ILE A 226 -3.37 16.69 10.66
N ARG A 227 -3.76 16.37 9.43
CA ARG A 227 -3.37 15.09 8.79
C ARG A 227 -1.87 15.00 8.56
N VAL A 228 -1.29 16.06 8.01
CA VAL A 228 0.16 16.13 7.73
C VAL A 228 0.95 16.20 9.03
N LEU A 229 0.40 16.86 10.05
CA LEU A 229 0.99 16.94 11.39
C LEU A 229 1.08 15.54 12.03
N VAL A 230 -0.01 14.76 12.03
CA VAL A 230 -0.01 13.38 12.56
C VAL A 230 0.97 12.48 11.79
N GLU A 231 1.02 12.59 10.45
CA GLU A 231 1.98 11.85 9.62
C GLU A 231 3.43 12.25 9.95
N ALA A 232 3.69 13.53 10.21
CA ALA A 232 5.01 14.05 10.55
C ALA A 232 5.47 13.60 11.94
N VAL A 233 4.59 13.68 12.94
CA VAL A 233 4.85 13.14 14.29
C VAL A 233 5.16 11.64 14.23
N SER A 234 4.36 10.88 13.49
CA SER A 234 4.55 9.44 13.33
C SER A 234 5.88 9.11 12.63
N SER A 235 6.28 9.93 11.64
CA SER A 235 7.57 9.80 10.96
C SER A 235 8.74 10.11 11.90
N LEU A 236 8.63 11.17 12.70
CA LEU A 236 9.64 11.55 13.69
C LEU A 236 9.84 10.44 14.74
N ALA A 237 8.74 9.83 15.21
CA ALA A 237 8.80 8.68 16.12
C ALA A 237 9.47 7.46 15.45
N ARG A 238 9.12 7.13 14.19
CA ARG A 238 9.70 5.99 13.45
C ARG A 238 11.21 6.15 13.25
N LEU A 239 11.69 7.39 13.10
CA LEU A 239 13.10 7.74 13.02
C LEU A 239 13.82 7.80 14.38
N GLY A 240 13.13 7.45 15.48
CA GLY A 240 13.70 7.34 16.81
C GLY A 240 13.70 8.63 17.64
N ARG A 241 13.13 9.74 17.13
CA ARG A 241 13.03 11.02 17.85
C ARG A 241 11.76 11.08 18.72
N PHE A 242 11.64 10.11 19.62
CA PHE A 242 10.44 9.91 20.45
C PHE A 242 10.09 11.10 21.35
N GLY A 243 11.08 11.73 21.98
CA GLY A 243 10.86 12.87 22.88
C GLY A 243 10.22 14.06 22.15
N SER A 244 10.77 14.41 20.98
CA SER A 244 10.21 15.46 20.11
C SER A 244 8.80 15.10 19.63
N ALA A 245 8.60 13.88 19.13
CA ALA A 245 7.29 13.42 18.68
C ALA A 245 6.23 13.54 19.79
N MET A 246 6.59 13.16 21.02
CA MET A 246 5.74 13.30 22.19
C MET A 246 5.38 14.75 22.49
N ALA A 247 6.36 15.66 22.44
CA ALA A 247 6.13 17.09 22.69
C ALA A 247 5.13 17.67 21.68
N TYR A 248 5.24 17.32 20.40
CA TYR A 248 4.28 17.76 19.38
C TYR A 248 2.89 17.14 19.54
N VAL A 249 2.77 15.88 19.99
CA VAL A 249 1.45 15.30 20.33
C VAL A 249 0.81 16.04 21.49
N GLN A 250 1.56 16.28 22.56
CA GLN A 250 1.08 17.03 23.72
C GLN A 250 0.67 18.46 23.36
N GLU A 251 1.42 19.11 22.47
CA GLU A 251 1.06 20.41 21.93
C GLU A 251 -0.22 20.34 21.11
N ALA A 252 -0.36 19.36 20.20
CA ALA A 252 -1.60 19.15 19.43
C ALA A 252 -2.81 18.91 20.35
N MET A 253 -2.64 18.19 21.45
CA MET A 253 -3.71 17.94 22.42
C MET A 253 -4.20 19.20 23.16
N LYS A 254 -3.49 20.34 23.10
CA LYS A 254 -3.97 21.61 23.66
C LYS A 254 -5.04 22.29 22.81
N TYR A 255 -5.27 21.82 21.59
CA TYR A 255 -6.17 22.46 20.62
C TYR A 255 -7.44 21.62 20.39
N PRO A 256 -8.58 21.97 21.00
CA PRO A 256 -9.83 21.21 20.84
C PRO A 256 -10.30 21.07 19.39
N ALA A 257 -9.92 22.01 18.51
CA ALA A 257 -10.21 21.95 17.08
C ALA A 257 -9.64 20.71 16.38
N PHE A 258 -8.69 20.00 17.00
CA PHE A 258 -8.11 18.76 16.47
C PHE A 258 -8.86 17.50 16.89
N PHE A 259 -9.79 17.56 17.86
CA PHE A 259 -10.49 16.41 18.42
C PHE A 259 -11.59 15.85 17.51
N THR A 260 -11.24 15.63 16.25
CA THR A 260 -11.99 14.82 15.31
C THR A 260 -11.85 13.34 15.69
N SER A 261 -12.87 12.53 15.39
CA SER A 261 -12.80 11.08 15.68
C SER A 261 -11.61 10.40 14.99
N TRP A 262 -11.24 10.87 13.79
CA TRP A 262 -10.07 10.37 13.07
C TRP A 262 -8.77 10.66 13.84
N PHE A 263 -8.55 11.91 14.26
CA PHE A 263 -7.35 12.28 15.03
C PHE A 263 -7.24 11.46 16.33
N LEU A 264 -8.36 11.26 17.04
CA LEU A 264 -8.37 10.46 18.26
C LEU A 264 -8.02 8.99 17.99
N CYS A 265 -8.44 8.42 16.85
CA CYS A 265 -8.02 7.07 16.45
C CYS A 265 -6.51 7.00 16.22
N GLU A 266 -5.95 7.95 15.46
CA GLU A 266 -4.50 8.01 15.20
C GLU A 266 -3.70 8.24 16.50
N LEU A 267 -4.25 9.04 17.42
CA LEU A 267 -3.65 9.25 18.73
C LEU A 267 -3.59 7.94 19.53
N ILE A 268 -4.65 7.14 19.55
CA ILE A 268 -4.62 5.82 20.21
C ILE A 268 -3.54 4.94 19.57
N VAL A 269 -3.52 4.83 18.24
CA VAL A 269 -2.54 4.01 17.51
C VAL A 269 -1.10 4.46 17.81
N PHE A 270 -0.85 5.75 17.93
CA PHE A 270 0.44 6.30 18.30
C PHE A 270 0.79 6.03 19.77
N VAL A 271 -0.19 6.13 20.67
CA VAL A 271 -0.03 6.03 22.13
C VAL A 271 0.35 4.60 22.56
N VAL A 272 -0.27 3.57 21.97
CA VAL A 272 -0.04 2.17 22.35
C VAL A 272 1.46 1.79 22.37
N PRO A 273 2.26 2.05 21.32
CA PRO A 273 3.69 1.72 21.32
C PRO A 273 4.60 2.77 22.01
N THR A 274 4.10 3.97 22.32
CA THR A 274 4.97 5.08 22.76
C THR A 274 4.77 5.51 24.22
N PHE A 275 3.57 5.36 24.79
CA PHE A 275 3.23 5.76 26.15
C PHE A 275 3.40 4.59 27.14
N SER A 276 3.69 4.92 28.40
CA SER A 276 3.62 3.92 29.49
C SER A 276 2.18 3.47 29.71
N VAL A 277 1.99 2.24 30.20
CA VAL A 277 0.65 1.69 30.51
C VAL A 277 -0.15 2.61 31.44
N ALA A 278 0.52 3.26 32.40
CA ALA A 278 -0.12 4.24 33.29
C ALA A 278 -0.65 5.46 32.51
N ALA A 279 0.16 6.03 31.61
CA ALA A 279 -0.26 7.17 30.80
C ALA A 279 -1.35 6.80 29.77
N GLN A 280 -1.37 5.55 29.30
CA GLN A 280 -2.45 5.03 28.45
C GLN A 280 -3.79 5.00 29.21
N LEU A 281 -3.78 4.52 30.47
CA LEU A 281 -4.96 4.49 31.34
C LEU A 281 -5.49 5.87 31.70
N ASP A 282 -4.61 6.87 31.86
CA ASP A 282 -5.03 8.25 32.13
C ASP A 282 -5.66 8.93 30.91
N LEU A 283 -5.23 8.52 29.71
CA LEU A 283 -5.68 9.11 28.46
C LEU A 283 -7.01 8.51 27.98
N LEU A 284 -7.20 7.21 28.15
CA LEU A 284 -8.34 6.48 27.59
C LEU A 284 -9.71 7.04 28.05
N PRO A 285 -9.96 7.34 29.34
CA PRO A 285 -11.20 7.97 29.79
C PRO A 285 -11.41 9.37 29.21
N ARG A 286 -10.33 10.15 29.00
CA ARG A 286 -10.42 11.49 28.38
C ARG A 286 -10.88 11.38 26.93
N ILE A 287 -10.35 10.40 26.19
CA ILE A 287 -10.75 10.13 24.81
C ILE A 287 -12.21 9.64 24.75
N ALA A 288 -12.58 8.70 25.61
CA ALA A 288 -13.94 8.18 25.68
C ALA A 288 -14.95 9.28 26.07
N GLY A 289 -14.53 10.24 26.90
CA GLY A 289 -15.34 11.39 27.33
C GLY A 289 -15.80 12.32 26.21
N PHE A 290 -15.16 12.30 25.03
CA PHE A 290 -15.67 13.04 23.86
C PHE A 290 -16.96 12.44 23.29
N ALA A 291 -17.33 11.22 23.68
CA ALA A 291 -18.61 10.56 23.37
C ALA A 291 -19.02 10.62 21.88
N LEU A 292 -18.05 10.47 20.96
CA LEU A 292 -18.29 10.66 19.53
C LEU A 292 -19.07 9.47 18.92
N LYS A 293 -19.96 9.78 17.96
CA LYS A 293 -20.73 8.81 17.15
C LYS A 293 -19.85 8.09 16.10
N HIS A 294 -18.70 7.57 16.52
CA HIS A 294 -17.71 6.97 15.63
C HIS A 294 -17.29 5.57 16.12
N SER A 295 -17.87 4.52 15.55
CA SER A 295 -17.63 3.14 15.99
C SER A 295 -16.16 2.71 16.01
N PRO A 296 -15.29 3.07 15.03
CA PRO A 296 -13.88 2.70 15.06
C PRO A 296 -13.12 3.22 16.28
N LEU A 297 -13.47 4.41 16.79
CA LEU A 297 -12.86 4.94 18.01
C LEU A 297 -13.15 4.05 19.21
N TRP A 298 -14.42 3.66 19.37
CA TRP A 298 -14.84 2.75 20.43
C TRP A 298 -14.19 1.37 20.31
N ALA A 299 -14.01 0.87 19.10
CA ALA A 299 -13.29 -0.37 18.86
C ALA A 299 -11.85 -0.28 19.38
N LEU A 300 -11.12 0.78 19.03
CA LEU A 300 -9.77 1.02 19.50
C LEU A 300 -9.69 1.21 21.02
N CYS A 301 -10.66 1.92 21.62
CA CYS A 301 -10.73 2.09 23.06
C CYS A 301 -10.91 0.75 23.80
N LEU A 302 -11.82 -0.09 23.31
CA LEU A 302 -12.10 -1.41 23.90
C LEU A 302 -10.91 -2.37 23.70
N ASP A 303 -10.33 -2.41 22.50
CA ASP A 303 -9.14 -3.23 22.22
C ASP A 303 -7.93 -2.78 23.06
N LEU A 304 -7.74 -1.46 23.25
CA LEU A 304 -6.69 -0.94 24.13
C LEU A 304 -6.93 -1.31 25.59
N GLN A 305 -8.16 -1.17 26.10
CA GLN A 305 -8.49 -1.58 27.46
C GLN A 305 -8.23 -3.08 27.65
N GLU A 306 -8.68 -3.93 26.73
CA GLU A 306 -8.43 -5.36 26.77
C GLU A 306 -6.93 -5.67 26.77
N HIS A 307 -6.15 -4.97 25.93
CA HIS A 307 -4.70 -5.12 25.88
C HIS A 307 -4.04 -4.73 27.20
N ILE A 308 -4.44 -3.61 27.81
CA ILE A 308 -3.92 -3.17 29.11
C ILE A 308 -4.26 -4.19 30.20
N THR A 309 -5.51 -4.67 30.25
CA THR A 309 -5.93 -5.70 31.20
C THR A 309 -5.09 -6.97 31.02
N ALA A 310 -4.90 -7.43 29.79
CA ALA A 310 -4.06 -8.59 29.49
C ALA A 310 -2.59 -8.41 29.92
N LEU A 311 -2.00 -7.22 29.73
CA LEU A 311 -0.62 -6.94 30.14
C LEU A 311 -0.44 -6.90 31.66
N ARG A 312 -1.46 -6.46 32.40
CA ARG A 312 -1.41 -6.32 33.86
C ARG A 312 -1.83 -7.59 34.59
N SER A 313 -2.56 -8.48 33.92
CA SER A 313 -3.02 -9.74 34.48
C SER A 313 -2.00 -10.86 34.27
N PRO A 314 -1.32 -11.34 35.33
CA PRO A 314 -0.52 -12.55 35.22
C PRO A 314 -1.41 -13.76 34.86
N LEU A 315 -0.82 -14.80 34.25
CA LEU A 315 -1.55 -15.99 33.79
C LEU A 315 -2.43 -16.64 34.87
N HIS A 316 -1.99 -16.65 36.14
CA HIS A 316 -2.75 -17.22 37.26
C HIS A 316 -4.00 -16.40 37.64
N SER A 317 -4.10 -15.14 37.19
CA SER A 317 -5.30 -14.30 37.37
C SER A 317 -6.20 -14.30 36.14
N ALA A 318 -5.91 -15.10 35.11
CA ALA A 318 -6.76 -15.15 33.92
C ALA A 318 -8.25 -15.45 34.19
N PRO A 319 -8.64 -16.26 35.20
CA PRO A 319 -10.06 -16.46 35.53
C PRO A 319 -10.81 -15.19 35.97
N THR A 320 -10.12 -14.09 36.29
CA THR A 320 -10.76 -12.81 36.62
C THR A 320 -10.92 -11.89 35.42
N LEU A 321 -10.34 -12.22 34.26
CA LEU A 321 -10.46 -11.42 33.02
C LEU A 321 -11.91 -11.18 32.55
N PRO A 322 -12.87 -12.10 32.74
CA PRO A 322 -14.25 -11.84 32.34
C PRO A 322 -14.85 -10.62 33.03
N ALA A 323 -14.56 -10.43 34.32
CA ALA A 323 -15.06 -9.34 35.14
C ALA A 323 -14.08 -8.15 35.13
N ASP A 324 -14.15 -7.32 34.08
CA ASP A 324 -13.36 -6.10 33.94
C ASP A 324 -14.28 -4.86 34.02
N PRO A 325 -14.38 -4.21 35.21
CA PRO A 325 -15.28 -3.08 35.41
C PRO A 325 -14.95 -1.87 34.51
N GLN A 326 -13.67 -1.70 34.15
CA GLN A 326 -13.25 -0.59 33.28
C GLN A 326 -13.68 -0.85 31.84
N TYR A 327 -13.53 -2.08 31.37
CA TYR A 327 -14.04 -2.50 30.07
C TYR A 327 -15.56 -2.39 29.99
N ASP A 328 -16.28 -2.82 31.03
CA ASP A 328 -17.74 -2.72 31.10
C ASP A 328 -18.22 -1.26 31.11
N ALA A 329 -17.55 -0.38 31.86
CA ALA A 329 -17.84 1.05 31.85
C ALA A 329 -17.64 1.67 30.46
N LEU A 330 -16.58 1.29 29.74
CA LEU A 330 -16.35 1.72 28.36
C LEU A 330 -17.42 1.17 27.40
N CYS A 331 -17.86 -0.08 27.57
CA CYS A 331 -18.98 -0.61 26.79
C CYS A 331 -20.27 0.20 27.01
N LEU A 332 -20.60 0.54 28.26
CA LEU A 332 -21.78 1.36 28.57
C LEU A 332 -21.70 2.75 27.91
N GLN A 333 -20.53 3.39 27.96
CA GLN A 333 -20.32 4.66 27.27
C GLN A 333 -20.44 4.51 25.75
N ALA A 334 -19.91 3.44 25.17
CA ALA A 334 -20.02 3.15 23.74
C ALA A 334 -21.49 2.95 23.31
N PHE A 335 -22.28 2.21 24.09
CA PHE A 335 -23.71 2.02 23.85
C PHE A 335 -24.50 3.32 23.94
N ALA A 336 -24.15 4.20 24.89
CA ALA A 336 -24.79 5.51 25.03
C ALA A 336 -24.42 6.48 23.89
N ALA A 337 -23.20 6.38 23.35
CA ALA A 337 -22.72 7.28 22.32
C ALA A 337 -23.14 6.86 20.89
N LEU A 338 -23.25 5.56 20.60
CA LEU A 338 -23.50 5.06 19.25
C LEU A 338 -24.99 5.04 18.87
N SER A 339 -25.28 5.18 17.57
CA SER A 339 -26.62 4.95 17.03
C SER A 339 -27.00 3.47 17.04
N SER A 340 -28.31 3.18 17.07
CA SER A 340 -28.87 1.82 17.01
C SER A 340 -28.22 0.96 15.92
N ASP A 341 -27.99 1.54 14.74
CA ASP A 341 -27.50 0.82 13.55
C ASP A 341 -26.00 0.50 13.62
N SER A 342 -25.29 1.01 14.63
CA SER A 342 -23.87 0.77 14.87
C SER A 342 -23.55 0.06 16.18
N VAL A 343 -24.52 -0.06 17.09
CA VAL A 343 -24.37 -0.75 18.39
C VAL A 343 -23.97 -2.22 18.22
N TRP A 344 -24.44 -2.90 17.17
CA TRP A 344 -24.05 -4.29 16.87
C TRP A 344 -22.53 -4.50 16.75
N LYS A 345 -21.76 -3.46 16.38
CA LYS A 345 -20.30 -3.53 16.30
C LYS A 345 -19.65 -3.67 17.68
N VAL A 346 -20.24 -3.05 18.71
CA VAL A 346 -19.77 -3.19 20.10
C VAL A 346 -19.98 -4.64 20.56
N TYR A 347 -21.17 -5.21 20.29
CA TYR A 347 -21.41 -6.63 20.57
C TYR A 347 -20.47 -7.54 19.78
N GLN A 348 -20.18 -7.22 18.51
CA GLN A 348 -19.21 -7.97 17.70
C GLN A 348 -17.80 -7.97 18.34
N ILE A 349 -17.34 -6.83 18.87
CA ILE A 349 -16.05 -6.73 19.58
C ILE A 349 -16.08 -7.55 20.87
N ARG A 350 -17.18 -7.48 21.62
CA ARG A 350 -17.35 -8.28 22.85
C ARG A 350 -17.36 -9.79 22.57
N VAL A 351 -17.96 -10.23 21.45
CA VAL A 351 -17.88 -11.62 20.98
C VAL A 351 -16.43 -12.03 20.70
N LEU A 352 -15.64 -11.16 20.03
CA LEU A 352 -14.23 -11.43 19.77
C LEU A 352 -13.43 -11.52 21.08
N ARG A 353 -13.62 -10.59 22.02
CA ARG A 353 -13.05 -10.64 23.37
C ARG A 353 -13.41 -11.93 24.09
N GLY A 354 -14.69 -12.28 24.15
CA GLY A 354 -15.16 -13.52 24.78
C GLY A 354 -14.52 -14.76 24.16
N THR A 355 -14.36 -14.80 22.84
CA THR A 355 -13.68 -15.89 22.13
C THR A 355 -12.21 -15.99 22.56
N ARG A 356 -11.49 -14.86 22.64
CA ARG A 356 -10.09 -14.81 23.10
C ARG A 356 -9.96 -15.29 24.54
N ILE A 357 -10.81 -14.80 25.44
CA ILE A 357 -10.80 -15.18 26.86
C ILE A 357 -11.10 -16.67 27.02
N LEU A 358 -12.13 -17.21 26.36
CA LEU A 358 -12.42 -18.65 26.39
C LEU A 358 -11.24 -19.49 25.90
N THR A 359 -10.61 -19.07 24.81
CA THR A 359 -9.43 -19.77 24.26
C THR A 359 -8.29 -19.80 25.28
N LEU A 360 -8.01 -18.67 25.95
CA LEU A 360 -7.01 -18.58 27.00
C LEU A 360 -7.37 -19.46 28.22
N LEU A 361 -8.63 -19.42 28.66
CA LEU A 361 -9.10 -20.22 29.79
C LEU A 361 -9.01 -21.71 29.50
N HIS A 362 -9.33 -22.17 28.28
CA HIS A 362 -9.14 -23.57 27.88
C HIS A 362 -7.67 -24.01 27.90
N ILE A 363 -6.74 -23.14 27.49
CA ILE A 363 -5.31 -23.43 27.58
C ILE A 363 -4.89 -23.59 29.04
N ILE A 364 -5.36 -22.71 29.92
CA ILE A 364 -5.03 -22.73 31.35
C ILE A 364 -5.64 -23.96 32.03
N ASP A 365 -6.91 -24.25 31.76
CA ASP A 365 -7.63 -25.42 32.29
C ASP A 365 -6.86 -26.72 32.01
N SER A 366 -6.33 -26.87 30.79
CA SER A 366 -5.49 -28.02 30.43
C SER A 366 -4.15 -28.11 31.17
N ALA A 367 -3.73 -27.05 31.86
CA ALA A 367 -2.46 -26.92 32.57
C ALA A 367 -2.63 -26.82 34.11
N VAL A 368 -3.85 -26.73 34.64
CA VAL A 368 -4.13 -26.61 36.07
C VAL A 368 -4.21 -28.01 36.70
N TRP A 369 -3.46 -28.22 37.79
CA TRP A 369 -3.39 -29.51 38.48
C TRP A 369 -4.06 -29.51 39.86
N ASN A 370 -4.58 -28.37 40.33
CA ASN A 370 -5.22 -28.25 41.64
C ASN A 370 -6.74 -28.01 41.54
N ALA A 371 -7.49 -28.58 42.49
CA ALA A 371 -8.95 -28.55 42.47
C ALA A 371 -9.58 -27.14 42.65
N PRO A 372 -9.06 -26.25 43.52
CA PRO A 372 -9.66 -24.93 43.72
C PRO A 372 -9.50 -23.99 42.52
N GLU A 373 -8.36 -24.01 41.82
CA GLU A 373 -8.16 -23.17 40.64
C GLU A 373 -8.90 -23.74 39.42
N ALA A 374 -9.05 -25.06 39.33
CA ALA A 374 -9.92 -25.70 38.33
C ALA A 374 -11.37 -25.23 38.48
N ALA A 375 -11.95 -25.30 39.69
CA ALA A 375 -13.30 -24.81 39.95
C ALA A 375 -13.49 -23.31 39.70
N ARG A 376 -12.42 -22.52 39.80
CA ARG A 376 -12.44 -21.09 39.43
C ARG A 376 -12.38 -20.90 37.91
N CYS A 377 -11.57 -21.68 37.20
CA CYS A 377 -11.55 -21.69 35.73
C CYS A 377 -12.89 -22.14 35.15
N ASP A 378 -13.49 -23.21 35.68
CA ASP A 378 -14.79 -23.72 35.22
C ASP A 378 -15.90 -22.67 35.31
N ARG A 379 -15.96 -21.94 36.43
CA ARG A 379 -16.90 -20.82 36.58
C ARG A 379 -16.64 -19.73 35.56
N ALA A 380 -15.39 -19.30 35.39
CA ALA A 380 -15.02 -18.28 34.42
C ALA A 380 -15.35 -18.70 32.97
N LEU A 381 -15.15 -19.98 32.62
CA LEU A 381 -15.52 -20.56 31.33
C LEU A 381 -17.04 -20.48 31.10
N ALA A 382 -17.83 -20.92 32.08
CA ALA A 382 -19.30 -20.90 32.00
C ALA A 382 -19.85 -19.46 31.87
N GLU A 383 -19.36 -18.54 32.69
CA GLU A 383 -19.74 -17.13 32.66
C GLU A 383 -19.40 -16.47 31.31
N THR A 384 -18.18 -16.69 30.82
CA THR A 384 -17.73 -16.12 29.54
C THR A 384 -18.51 -16.69 28.36
N ALA A 385 -18.82 -18.00 28.38
CA ALA A 385 -19.63 -18.64 27.36
C ALA A 385 -21.06 -18.08 27.33
N ALA A 386 -21.68 -17.89 28.50
CA ALA A 386 -23.02 -17.31 28.60
C ALA A 386 -23.06 -15.85 28.09
N LEU A 387 -22.06 -15.04 28.44
CA LEU A 387 -21.92 -13.67 27.94
C LEU A 387 -21.71 -13.64 26.42
N LEU A 388 -20.84 -14.50 25.89
CA LEU A 388 -20.60 -14.59 24.45
C LEU A 388 -21.89 -14.93 23.68
N MET A 389 -22.70 -15.86 24.19
CA MET A 389 -23.98 -16.22 23.56
C MET A 389 -24.98 -15.06 23.60
N THR A 390 -25.04 -14.33 24.72
CA THR A 390 -25.89 -13.15 24.90
C THR A 390 -25.47 -12.02 23.93
N ASP A 391 -24.16 -11.78 23.82
CA ASP A 391 -23.61 -10.78 22.91
C ASP A 391 -23.78 -11.19 21.45
N ALA A 392 -23.64 -12.47 21.12
CA ALA A 392 -23.89 -13.00 19.77
C ALA A 392 -25.35 -12.79 19.36
N HIS A 393 -26.30 -13.08 20.25
CA HIS A 393 -27.72 -12.83 20.00
C HIS A 393 -27.98 -11.33 19.80
N SER A 394 -27.46 -10.49 20.69
CA SER A 394 -27.60 -9.04 20.62
C SER A 394 -26.98 -8.46 19.35
N ALA A 395 -25.82 -8.96 18.91
CA ALA A 395 -25.17 -8.58 17.66
C ALA A 395 -26.05 -8.91 16.45
N ILE A 396 -26.66 -10.10 16.39
CA ILE A 396 -27.54 -10.48 15.27
C ILE A 396 -28.81 -9.63 15.25
N SER A 397 -29.43 -9.43 16.41
CA SER A 397 -30.72 -8.73 16.54
C SER A 397 -30.60 -7.24 16.24
N SER A 398 -29.52 -6.59 16.68
CA SER A 398 -29.25 -5.16 16.43
C SER A 398 -28.59 -4.88 15.07
N CYS A 399 -28.08 -5.90 14.37
CA CYS A 399 -27.41 -5.70 13.08
C CYS A 399 -28.43 -5.57 11.93
N PRO A 400 -28.29 -4.53 11.08
CA PRO A 400 -29.09 -4.39 9.87
C PRO A 400 -29.05 -5.64 8.99
N ALA A 401 -30.19 -6.05 8.41
CA ALA A 401 -30.31 -7.30 7.67
C ALA A 401 -29.26 -7.47 6.56
N ALA A 402 -28.92 -6.39 5.85
CA ALA A 402 -27.91 -6.36 4.80
C ALA A 402 -26.46 -6.62 5.29
N LEU A 403 -26.19 -6.47 6.58
CA LEU A 403 -24.87 -6.62 7.20
C LEU A 403 -24.76 -7.84 8.13
N ARG A 404 -25.87 -8.54 8.42
CA ARG A 404 -25.88 -9.74 9.29
C ARG A 404 -24.89 -10.82 8.88
N TRP A 405 -24.58 -10.94 7.59
CA TRP A 405 -23.57 -11.88 7.10
C TRP A 405 -22.18 -11.62 7.71
N LYS A 406 -21.84 -10.38 8.08
CA LYS A 406 -20.58 -10.03 8.77
C LYS A 406 -20.56 -10.59 10.19
N VAL A 407 -21.70 -10.53 10.89
CA VAL A 407 -21.85 -11.12 12.23
C VAL A 407 -21.73 -12.64 12.14
N PHE A 408 -22.40 -13.29 11.18
CA PHE A 408 -22.25 -14.73 10.97
C PHE A 408 -20.83 -15.15 10.59
N LEU A 409 -20.10 -14.34 9.81
CA LEU A 409 -18.69 -14.57 9.51
C LEU A 409 -17.85 -14.56 10.80
N THR A 410 -18.02 -13.55 11.65
CA THR A 410 -17.33 -13.47 12.95
C THR A 410 -17.67 -14.65 13.84
N LEU A 411 -18.95 -14.98 13.99
CA LEU A 411 -19.40 -16.10 14.82
C LEU A 411 -18.91 -17.44 14.27
N GLY A 412 -18.88 -17.61 12.94
CA GLY A 412 -18.36 -18.82 12.31
C GLY A 412 -16.86 -19.00 12.57
N ARG A 413 -16.08 -17.92 12.51
CA ARG A 413 -14.65 -17.92 12.89
C ARG A 413 -14.47 -18.23 14.38
N ALA A 414 -15.26 -17.59 15.24
CA ALA A 414 -15.23 -17.81 16.69
C ALA A 414 -15.55 -19.27 17.05
N ALA A 415 -16.62 -19.83 16.50
CA ALA A 415 -16.99 -21.23 16.70
C ALA A 415 -15.89 -22.19 16.21
N ALA A 416 -15.23 -21.88 15.10
CA ALA A 416 -14.11 -22.69 14.62
C ALA A 416 -12.90 -22.64 15.58
N MET A 417 -12.57 -21.46 16.12
CA MET A 417 -11.51 -21.30 17.12
C MET A 417 -11.81 -22.05 18.42
N LEU A 418 -13.07 -22.05 18.86
CA LEU A 418 -13.53 -22.77 20.06
C LEU A 418 -13.71 -24.28 19.82
N GLY A 419 -13.25 -24.83 18.70
CA GLY A 419 -13.33 -26.26 18.41
C GLY A 419 -14.75 -26.77 18.12
N GLN A 420 -15.66 -25.91 17.64
CA GLN A 420 -17.06 -26.25 17.33
C GLN A 420 -17.31 -26.29 15.80
N PRO A 421 -16.82 -27.30 15.08
CA PRO A 421 -16.85 -27.33 13.60
C PRO A 421 -18.27 -27.39 13.02
N ILE A 422 -19.20 -28.06 13.70
CA ILE A 422 -20.60 -28.18 13.26
C ILE A 422 -21.29 -26.81 13.33
N THR A 423 -21.12 -26.11 14.46
CA THR A 423 -21.64 -24.76 14.67
C THR A 423 -21.02 -23.77 13.70
N ALA A 424 -19.69 -23.79 13.54
CA ALA A 424 -18.97 -22.95 12.58
C ALA A 424 -19.51 -23.12 11.16
N ARG A 425 -19.69 -24.37 10.71
CA ARG A 425 -20.28 -24.70 9.40
C ARG A 425 -21.70 -24.16 9.26
N ALA A 426 -22.55 -24.34 10.26
CA ALA A 426 -23.93 -23.87 10.23
C ALA A 426 -23.99 -22.33 10.12
N LEU A 427 -23.14 -21.63 10.87
CA LEU A 427 -23.00 -20.18 10.83
C LEU A 427 -22.50 -19.69 9.48
N MET A 428 -21.48 -20.35 8.90
CA MET A 428 -20.97 -20.02 7.56
C MET A 428 -22.04 -20.21 6.47
N LYS A 429 -22.84 -21.29 6.54
CA LYS A 429 -23.97 -21.50 5.63
C LYS A 429 -25.03 -20.41 5.75
N ARG A 430 -25.39 -20.02 6.98
CA ARG A 430 -26.34 -18.91 7.23
C ARG A 430 -25.80 -17.58 6.71
N GLY A 431 -24.53 -17.29 6.99
CA GLY A 431 -23.83 -16.12 6.47
C GLY A 431 -23.84 -16.09 4.93
N TYR A 432 -23.52 -17.20 4.27
CA TYR A 432 -23.57 -17.30 2.81
C TYR A 432 -24.97 -17.06 2.23
N ALA A 433 -26.01 -17.58 2.90
CA ALA A 433 -27.40 -17.45 2.44
C ALA A 433 -27.90 -16.00 2.47
N CYS A 434 -27.51 -15.22 3.48
CA CYS A 434 -27.90 -13.81 3.59
C CYS A 434 -26.88 -12.82 3.03
N CYS A 435 -25.72 -13.30 2.56
CA CYS A 435 -24.68 -12.45 1.98
C CYS A 435 -25.05 -12.00 0.56
N PRO A 436 -24.95 -10.68 0.24
CA PRO A 436 -25.09 -10.19 -1.12
C PRO A 436 -24.15 -10.91 -2.09
N ALA A 437 -24.61 -11.18 -3.31
CA ALA A 437 -23.88 -11.99 -4.29
C ALA A 437 -22.43 -11.52 -4.51
N LYS A 438 -22.22 -10.20 -4.54
CA LYS A 438 -20.91 -9.57 -4.74
C LYS A 438 -19.95 -9.77 -3.58
N CYS A 439 -20.44 -10.01 -2.36
CA CYS A 439 -19.64 -10.21 -1.15
C CYS A 439 -19.44 -11.70 -0.79
N ARG A 440 -20.07 -12.63 -1.52
CA ARG A 440 -20.02 -14.07 -1.20
C ARG A 440 -18.60 -14.64 -1.18
N HIS A 441 -17.68 -14.06 -1.94
CA HIS A 441 -16.28 -14.45 -1.92
C HIS A 441 -15.64 -14.30 -0.53
N PHE A 442 -16.03 -13.30 0.30
CA PHE A 442 -15.53 -13.20 1.67
C PHE A 442 -15.92 -14.40 2.53
N ILE A 443 -17.19 -14.82 2.47
CA ILE A 443 -17.68 -15.99 3.22
C ILE A 443 -17.05 -17.28 2.71
N LEU A 444 -17.00 -17.47 1.39
CA LEU A 444 -16.49 -18.71 0.80
C LEU A 444 -15.01 -18.95 1.13
N LEU A 445 -14.20 -17.89 1.21
CA LEU A 445 -12.78 -17.98 1.55
C LEU A 445 -12.61 -18.54 2.97
N ASP A 446 -13.27 -17.96 3.97
CA ASP A 446 -13.16 -18.44 5.35
C ASP A 446 -13.89 -19.74 5.57
N TYR A 447 -14.99 -19.97 4.85
CA TYR A 447 -15.70 -21.24 4.92
C TYR A 447 -14.80 -22.38 4.45
N ALA A 448 -14.07 -22.18 3.35
CA ALA A 448 -13.08 -23.15 2.88
C ALA A 448 -11.95 -23.36 3.91
N LYS A 449 -11.42 -22.31 4.53
CA LYS A 449 -10.40 -22.43 5.58
C LYS A 449 -10.90 -23.23 6.77
N ILE A 450 -12.09 -22.94 7.26
CA ILE A 450 -12.70 -23.68 8.39
C ILE A 450 -12.88 -25.15 8.04
N GLU A 451 -13.42 -25.47 6.86
CA GLU A 451 -13.54 -26.87 6.44
C GLU A 451 -12.15 -27.53 6.35
N PHE A 452 -11.11 -26.82 5.90
CA PHE A 452 -9.75 -27.36 5.84
C PHE A 452 -9.19 -27.67 7.22
N PHE A 453 -9.17 -26.69 8.14
CA PHE A 453 -8.59 -26.84 9.48
C PHE A 453 -9.40 -27.76 10.40
N THR A 454 -10.68 -28.00 10.09
CA THR A 454 -11.52 -28.97 10.82
C THR A 454 -11.43 -30.39 10.24
N GLY A 455 -10.47 -30.66 9.35
CA GLY A 455 -10.22 -32.00 8.80
C GLY A 455 -11.02 -32.35 7.53
N HIS A 456 -11.81 -31.43 6.98
CA HIS A 456 -12.66 -31.66 5.80
C HIS A 456 -12.03 -31.11 4.51
N ALA A 457 -10.79 -31.47 4.23
CA ALA A 457 -10.00 -30.91 3.13
C ALA A 457 -10.63 -31.09 1.73
N ALA A 458 -11.36 -32.19 1.48
CA ALA A 458 -12.06 -32.41 0.23
C ALA A 458 -13.19 -31.39 0.00
N ARG A 459 -13.97 -31.09 1.05
CA ARG A 459 -15.04 -30.07 1.00
C ARG A 459 -14.45 -28.68 0.82
N SER A 460 -13.38 -28.36 1.56
CA SER A 460 -12.65 -27.12 1.39
C SER A 460 -12.19 -26.91 -0.05
N SER A 461 -11.60 -27.95 -0.65
CA SER A 461 -11.16 -27.92 -2.05
C SER A 461 -12.34 -27.70 -3.00
N ALA A 462 -13.47 -28.40 -2.80
CA ALA A 462 -14.67 -28.21 -3.62
C ALA A 462 -15.24 -26.78 -3.51
N ILE A 463 -15.26 -26.20 -2.31
CA ILE A 463 -15.67 -24.80 -2.08
C ILE A 463 -14.76 -23.86 -2.86
N LEU A 464 -13.44 -24.03 -2.77
CA LEU A 464 -12.47 -23.17 -3.45
C LEU A 464 -12.55 -23.30 -4.97
N TYR A 465 -12.64 -24.51 -5.53
CA TYR A 465 -12.79 -24.68 -6.97
C TYR A 465 -14.05 -23.98 -7.48
N LYS A 466 -15.17 -24.14 -6.78
CA LYS A 466 -16.42 -23.46 -7.14
C LYS A 466 -16.28 -21.94 -7.02
N ALA A 467 -15.60 -21.46 -5.97
CA ALA A 467 -15.35 -20.03 -5.76
C ALA A 467 -14.44 -19.43 -6.85
N ILE A 468 -13.38 -20.11 -7.25
CA ILE A 468 -12.47 -19.68 -8.32
C ILE A 468 -13.22 -19.55 -9.66
N LEU A 469 -14.14 -20.47 -9.95
CA LEU A 469 -14.96 -20.42 -11.16
C LEU A 469 -15.98 -19.27 -11.14
N PHE A 470 -16.61 -19.01 -10.00
CA PHE A 470 -17.58 -17.91 -9.89
C PHE A 470 -16.95 -16.53 -9.77
N PHE A 471 -15.74 -16.46 -9.21
CA PHE A 471 -15.01 -15.22 -8.96
C PHE A 471 -13.60 -15.31 -9.55
N PRO A 472 -13.45 -15.41 -10.89
CA PRO A 472 -12.16 -15.64 -11.54
C PRO A 472 -11.16 -14.48 -11.39
N GLU A 473 -11.66 -13.29 -11.03
CA GLU A 473 -10.82 -12.13 -10.73
C GLU A 473 -10.35 -12.10 -9.25
N GLU A 474 -10.96 -12.90 -8.37
CA GLU A 474 -10.61 -13.01 -6.95
C GLU A 474 -9.48 -14.02 -6.72
N TRP A 475 -8.25 -13.61 -7.00
CA TRP A 475 -7.05 -14.44 -6.87
C TRP A 475 -6.81 -15.00 -5.46
N ARG A 476 -7.41 -14.39 -4.42
CA ARG A 476 -7.29 -14.85 -3.02
C ARG A 476 -7.80 -16.28 -2.82
N MET A 477 -8.79 -16.71 -3.60
CA MET A 477 -9.30 -18.09 -3.56
C MET A 477 -8.28 -19.09 -4.09
N ALA A 478 -7.64 -18.74 -5.20
CA ALA A 478 -6.57 -19.54 -5.79
C ALA A 478 -5.35 -19.58 -4.85
N LEU A 479 -4.97 -18.44 -4.26
CA LEU A 479 -3.91 -18.39 -3.26
C LEU A 479 -4.22 -19.30 -2.05
N GLU A 480 -5.45 -19.31 -1.56
CA GLU A 480 -5.84 -20.18 -0.45
C GLU A 480 -5.75 -21.66 -0.85
N ARG A 481 -6.15 -22.00 -2.08
CA ARG A 481 -6.02 -23.38 -2.58
C ARG A 481 -4.55 -23.81 -2.66
N ILE A 482 -3.67 -22.92 -3.13
CA ILE A 482 -2.21 -23.14 -3.19
C ILE A 482 -1.67 -23.39 -1.78
N LYS A 483 -2.07 -22.58 -0.80
CA LYS A 483 -1.68 -22.78 0.61
C LYS A 483 -2.17 -24.11 1.18
N HIS A 484 -3.41 -24.51 0.88
CA HIS A 484 -3.93 -25.82 1.29
C HIS A 484 -3.14 -26.99 0.67
N LEU A 485 -2.69 -26.87 -0.58
CA LEU A 485 -1.83 -27.86 -1.23
C LEU A 485 -0.46 -27.94 -0.54
N ALA A 486 0.18 -26.79 -0.29
CA ALA A 486 1.45 -26.73 0.43
C ALA A 486 1.34 -27.34 1.84
N ALA A 487 0.29 -26.99 2.59
CA ALA A 487 0.01 -27.55 3.92
C ALA A 487 -0.25 -29.06 3.92
N GLN A 488 -0.65 -29.64 2.79
CA GLN A 488 -0.80 -31.09 2.59
C GLN A 488 0.50 -31.78 2.16
N GLY A 489 1.63 -31.07 2.12
CA GLY A 489 2.91 -31.57 1.59
C GLY A 489 2.92 -31.74 0.07
N LYS A 490 1.96 -31.14 -0.64
CA LYS A 490 1.84 -31.21 -2.12
C LYS A 490 2.48 -29.99 -2.77
N SER A 491 3.71 -29.66 -2.40
CA SER A 491 4.40 -28.42 -2.78
C SER A 491 4.61 -28.27 -4.29
N LEU A 492 4.83 -29.38 -5.03
CA LEU A 492 4.92 -29.33 -6.49
C LEU A 492 3.59 -28.95 -7.16
N LEU A 493 2.47 -29.54 -6.73
CA LEU A 493 1.14 -29.18 -7.23
C LEU A 493 0.75 -27.75 -6.83
N ALA A 494 1.16 -27.31 -5.65
CA ALA A 494 1.00 -25.93 -5.21
C ALA A 494 1.76 -24.97 -6.13
N PHE A 495 3.00 -25.32 -6.48
CA PHE A 495 3.85 -24.54 -7.39
C PHE A 495 3.24 -24.47 -8.80
N GLU A 496 2.81 -25.59 -9.37
CA GLU A 496 2.16 -25.64 -10.69
C GLU A 496 0.91 -24.75 -10.75
N LEU A 497 0.03 -24.88 -9.76
CA LEU A 497 -1.16 -24.05 -9.66
C LEU A 497 -0.82 -22.57 -9.47
N CYS A 498 0.18 -22.25 -8.65
CA CYS A 498 0.63 -20.88 -8.44
C CYS A 498 1.16 -20.27 -9.74
N PHE A 499 1.97 -21.03 -10.46
CA PHE A 499 2.52 -20.63 -11.75
C PHE A 499 1.41 -20.41 -12.80
N GLU A 500 0.38 -21.26 -12.87
CA GLU A 500 -0.75 -21.05 -13.78
C GLU A 500 -1.52 -19.76 -13.44
N VAL A 501 -1.83 -19.56 -12.15
CA VAL A 501 -2.62 -18.40 -11.70
C VAL A 501 -1.88 -17.09 -11.94
N ILE A 502 -0.55 -17.08 -11.76
CA ILE A 502 0.25 -15.87 -11.92
C ILE A 502 0.30 -15.38 -13.37
N GLN A 503 0.20 -16.29 -14.36
CA GLN A 503 0.12 -15.90 -15.77
C GLN A 503 -1.10 -15.01 -16.05
N ARG A 504 -2.18 -15.16 -15.27
CA ARG A 504 -3.42 -14.38 -15.41
C ARG A 504 -3.47 -13.17 -14.48
N GLN A 505 -2.68 -13.15 -13.42
CA GLN A 505 -2.74 -12.19 -12.31
C GLN A 505 -1.34 -11.66 -11.95
N GLN A 506 -0.60 -11.16 -12.94
CA GLN A 506 0.80 -10.75 -12.81
C GLN A 506 1.02 -9.59 -11.82
N GLY A 507 0.00 -8.77 -11.55
CA GLY A 507 0.06 -7.66 -10.58
C GLY A 507 -0.07 -8.09 -9.11
N ALA A 508 -0.33 -9.37 -8.81
CA ALA A 508 -0.59 -9.82 -7.45
C ALA A 508 0.71 -10.20 -6.71
N GLY A 509 1.27 -9.26 -5.95
CA GLY A 509 2.51 -9.47 -5.17
C GLY A 509 2.50 -10.72 -4.28
N ARG A 510 1.39 -10.99 -3.57
CA ARG A 510 1.27 -12.19 -2.70
C ARG A 510 1.31 -13.53 -3.45
N LEU A 511 0.93 -13.56 -4.73
CA LEU A 511 1.11 -14.76 -5.57
C LEU A 511 2.58 -14.93 -5.95
N TRP A 512 3.26 -13.84 -6.31
CA TRP A 512 4.72 -13.87 -6.57
C TRP A 512 5.50 -14.32 -5.34
N THR A 513 5.18 -13.79 -4.16
CA THR A 513 5.74 -14.23 -2.88
C THR A 513 5.54 -15.73 -2.68
N CYS A 514 4.32 -16.24 -2.90
CA CYS A 514 4.04 -17.68 -2.77
C CYS A 514 4.82 -18.51 -3.79
N LEU A 515 4.96 -18.04 -5.03
CA LEU A 515 5.71 -18.73 -6.07
C LEU A 515 7.20 -18.79 -5.74
N ILE A 516 7.79 -17.69 -5.26
CA ILE A 516 9.20 -17.62 -4.85
C ILE A 516 9.43 -18.57 -3.66
N HIS A 517 8.54 -18.54 -2.66
CA HIS A 517 8.62 -19.41 -1.51
C HIS A 517 8.56 -20.91 -1.90
N LEU A 518 7.58 -21.28 -2.73
CA LEU A 518 7.44 -22.66 -3.22
C LEU A 518 8.63 -23.07 -4.09
N ALA A 519 9.15 -22.17 -4.92
CA ALA A 519 10.36 -22.44 -5.70
C ALA A 519 11.58 -22.68 -4.81
N HIS A 520 11.70 -21.90 -3.72
CA HIS A 520 12.76 -22.06 -2.73
C HIS A 520 12.66 -23.42 -2.04
N GLU A 521 11.46 -23.80 -1.60
CA GLU A 521 11.20 -25.08 -0.94
C GLU A 521 11.46 -26.28 -1.86
N VAL A 522 10.99 -26.24 -3.11
CA VAL A 522 11.02 -27.39 -4.03
C VAL A 522 12.35 -27.50 -4.79
N PHE A 523 12.94 -26.37 -5.18
CA PHE A 523 14.07 -26.32 -6.12
C PHE A 523 15.32 -25.60 -5.56
N GLY A 524 15.25 -25.03 -4.35
CA GLY A 524 16.36 -24.34 -3.69
C GLY A 524 16.48 -22.84 -4.00
N GLY A 525 17.40 -22.17 -3.29
CA GLY A 525 17.54 -20.71 -3.31
C GLY A 525 17.93 -20.12 -4.68
N ASP A 526 18.72 -20.84 -5.49
CA ASP A 526 19.13 -20.37 -6.81
C ASP A 526 17.96 -20.29 -7.80
N ALA A 527 17.03 -21.27 -7.73
CA ALA A 527 15.81 -21.26 -8.52
C ALA A 527 14.88 -20.13 -8.05
N ALA A 528 14.72 -19.98 -6.73
CA ALA A 528 13.94 -18.90 -6.14
C ALA A 528 14.44 -17.50 -6.55
N MET A 529 15.76 -17.31 -6.64
CA MET A 529 16.37 -16.06 -7.09
C MET A 529 15.95 -15.68 -8.52
N ARG A 530 15.75 -16.66 -9.42
CA ARG A 530 15.26 -16.41 -10.78
C ARG A 530 13.83 -15.86 -10.76
N PHE A 531 12.96 -16.47 -9.95
CA PHE A 531 11.58 -16.00 -9.77
C PHE A 531 11.50 -14.66 -9.06
N PHE A 532 12.38 -14.39 -8.09
CA PHE A 532 12.49 -13.10 -7.43
C PHE A 532 12.83 -11.99 -8.43
N ARG A 533 13.86 -12.19 -9.27
CA ARG A 533 14.22 -11.22 -10.34
C ARG A 533 13.10 -11.01 -11.35
N LEU A 534 12.38 -12.08 -11.70
CA LEU A 534 11.22 -11.99 -12.59
C LEU A 534 10.08 -11.19 -11.94
N ALA A 535 9.77 -11.46 -10.67
CA ALA A 535 8.74 -10.77 -9.91
C ALA A 535 9.02 -9.26 -9.82
N LEU A 536 10.27 -8.85 -9.65
CA LEU A 536 10.65 -7.43 -9.63
C LEU A 536 10.35 -6.70 -10.95
N ARG A 537 10.18 -7.40 -12.08
CA ARG A 537 9.75 -6.77 -13.34
C ARG A 537 8.27 -6.38 -13.34
N TYR A 538 7.45 -7.10 -12.58
CA TYR A 538 6.00 -6.91 -12.53
C TYR A 538 5.54 -6.14 -11.28
N VAL A 539 6.14 -6.45 -10.12
CA VAL A 539 5.71 -5.98 -8.80
C VAL A 539 6.89 -5.48 -7.97
N ALA A 540 7.77 -4.64 -8.57
CA ALA A 540 8.95 -4.06 -7.92
C ALA A 540 8.69 -3.33 -6.59
N LYS A 541 7.45 -2.89 -6.37
CA LYS A 541 7.01 -2.16 -5.17
C LYS A 541 6.24 -3.05 -4.17
N SER A 542 6.27 -4.38 -4.32
CA SER A 542 5.69 -5.29 -3.32
C SER A 542 6.72 -5.61 -2.24
N GLY A 543 6.47 -5.17 -1.01
CA GLY A 543 7.35 -5.49 0.10
C GLY A 543 7.34 -6.97 0.46
N GLU A 544 6.26 -7.70 0.16
CA GLU A 544 6.23 -9.15 0.34
C GLU A 544 7.22 -9.88 -0.58
N VAL A 545 7.39 -9.42 -1.81
CA VAL A 545 8.39 -9.97 -2.75
C VAL A 545 9.81 -9.65 -2.28
N TRP A 546 10.07 -8.44 -1.81
CA TRP A 546 11.36 -8.07 -1.23
C TRP A 546 11.69 -8.87 0.04
N CYS A 547 10.69 -9.20 0.86
CA CYS A 547 10.86 -10.06 2.03
C CYS A 547 11.30 -11.48 1.64
N GLU A 548 10.74 -12.06 0.58
CA GLU A 548 11.24 -13.35 0.05
C GLU A 548 12.66 -13.23 -0.50
N GLY A 549 12.98 -12.12 -1.17
CA GLY A 549 14.37 -11.81 -1.55
C GLY A 549 15.32 -11.85 -0.36
N ALA A 550 14.92 -11.26 0.77
CA ALA A 550 15.68 -11.33 2.02
C ALA A 550 15.83 -12.76 2.55
N ARG A 551 14.78 -13.59 2.48
CA ARG A 551 14.84 -15.01 2.88
C ARG A 551 15.83 -15.80 2.03
N ILE A 552 15.90 -15.54 0.72
CA ILE A 552 16.90 -16.17 -0.17
C ILE A 552 18.32 -15.73 0.23
N PHE A 553 18.52 -14.44 0.52
CA PHE A 553 19.82 -13.93 0.98
C PHE A 553 20.21 -14.38 2.39
N LEU A 554 19.26 -14.85 3.21
CA LEU A 554 19.49 -15.41 4.55
C LEU A 554 19.61 -16.94 4.56
N ASP A 555 19.48 -17.60 3.40
CA ASP A 555 19.68 -19.04 3.28
C ASP A 555 21.17 -19.36 3.10
N PRO A 556 21.84 -19.98 4.09
CA PRO A 556 23.27 -20.29 4.01
C PRO A 556 23.60 -21.36 2.97
N THR A 557 22.60 -22.06 2.42
CA THR A 557 22.78 -23.06 1.36
C THR A 557 22.67 -22.48 -0.05
N CYS A 558 22.23 -21.22 -0.16
CA CYS A 558 22.06 -20.52 -1.43
C CYS A 558 23.37 -19.84 -1.86
N SER A 559 23.70 -19.86 -3.15
CA SER A 559 24.90 -19.19 -3.69
C SER A 559 24.86 -17.66 -3.51
N TYR A 560 23.66 -17.11 -3.27
CA TYR A 560 23.43 -15.69 -3.05
C TYR A 560 23.45 -15.28 -1.56
N PHE A 561 23.77 -16.18 -0.62
CA PHE A 561 23.79 -15.87 0.81
C PHE A 561 24.59 -14.58 1.11
N SER A 562 23.92 -13.58 1.69
CA SER A 562 24.50 -12.30 2.03
C SER A 562 23.62 -11.54 3.03
N PRO A 563 24.01 -11.50 4.32
CA PRO A 563 23.31 -10.69 5.32
C PRO A 563 23.20 -9.21 4.94
N GLN A 564 24.20 -8.69 4.22
CA GLN A 564 24.20 -7.33 3.67
C GLN A 564 23.07 -7.12 2.67
N HIS A 565 22.89 -8.04 1.71
CA HIS A 565 21.80 -7.97 0.74
C HIS A 565 20.44 -8.24 1.38
N ALA A 566 20.36 -9.14 2.35
CA ALA A 566 19.16 -9.35 3.15
C ALA A 566 18.71 -8.05 3.84
N ARG A 567 19.63 -7.30 4.44
CA ARG A 567 19.35 -5.98 5.03
C ARG A 567 18.77 -5.01 4.01
N ILE A 568 19.35 -4.93 2.82
CA ILE A 568 18.87 -4.05 1.75
C ILE A 568 17.46 -4.45 1.32
N ALA A 569 17.23 -5.75 1.12
CA ALA A 569 15.92 -6.28 0.73
C ALA A 569 14.86 -6.03 1.80
N LEU A 570 15.16 -6.23 3.09
CA LEU A 570 14.24 -5.91 4.20
C LEU A 570 13.96 -4.41 4.31
N ASN A 571 14.95 -3.56 4.04
CA ASN A 571 14.74 -2.11 3.99
C ASN A 571 13.76 -1.74 2.86
N PHE A 572 13.90 -2.33 1.67
CA PHE A 572 12.92 -2.15 0.59
C PHE A 572 11.54 -2.71 0.98
N ALA A 573 11.51 -3.86 1.65
CA ALA A 573 10.26 -4.47 2.08
C ALA A 573 9.47 -3.58 3.05
N ALA A 574 10.14 -3.08 4.09
CA ALA A 574 9.55 -2.13 5.05
C ALA A 574 9.22 -0.78 4.40
N PHE A 575 10.03 -0.35 3.43
CA PHE A 575 9.82 0.90 2.71
C PHE A 575 8.55 0.88 1.86
N PHE A 576 8.29 -0.24 1.16
CA PHE A 576 7.17 -0.37 0.23
C PHE A 576 5.90 -0.89 0.89
N THR A 577 6.01 -1.80 1.85
CA THR A 577 4.84 -2.45 2.47
C THR A 577 5.07 -2.66 3.96
N PRO A 578 5.12 -1.57 4.75
CA PRO A 578 5.37 -1.64 6.19
C PRO A 578 4.30 -2.42 6.97
N GLN A 579 3.11 -2.63 6.40
CA GLN A 579 2.05 -3.41 7.03
C GLN A 579 2.32 -4.93 7.02
N TYR A 580 3.25 -5.40 6.18
CA TYR A 580 3.62 -6.82 6.11
C TYR A 580 4.56 -7.19 7.26
N GLY A 581 4.00 -7.80 8.31
CA GLY A 581 4.69 -8.06 9.58
C GLY A 581 5.85 -9.05 9.50
N ASP A 582 5.85 -9.95 8.52
CA ASP A 582 6.95 -10.89 8.32
C ASP A 582 8.28 -10.16 8.04
N VAL A 583 8.24 -8.95 7.46
CA VAL A 583 9.44 -8.12 7.25
C VAL A 583 10.17 -7.88 8.57
N PHE A 584 9.43 -7.58 9.64
CA PHE A 584 10.03 -7.30 10.93
C PHE A 584 10.47 -8.58 11.64
N ILE A 585 9.79 -9.70 11.40
CA ILE A 585 10.21 -11.02 11.92
C ILE A 585 11.54 -11.43 11.27
N GLU A 586 11.68 -11.31 9.94
CA GLU A 586 12.95 -11.55 9.26
C GLU A 586 14.01 -10.50 9.63
N GLY A 587 13.61 -9.27 9.98
CA GLY A 587 14.49 -8.26 10.56
C GLY A 587 15.09 -8.67 11.91
N ILE A 588 14.26 -9.20 12.81
CA ILE A 588 14.73 -9.80 14.08
C ILE A 588 15.70 -10.94 13.79
N ARG A 589 15.35 -11.84 12.86
CA ARG A 589 16.20 -12.95 12.44
C ARG A 589 17.56 -12.47 11.92
N LEU A 590 17.58 -11.46 11.05
CA LEU A 590 18.82 -10.86 10.56
C LEU A 590 19.65 -10.29 11.71
N HIS A 591 19.05 -9.51 12.61
CA HIS A 591 19.72 -8.96 13.79
C HIS A 591 20.35 -10.05 14.67
N MET A 592 19.66 -11.17 14.85
CA MET A 592 20.21 -12.33 15.57
C MET A 592 21.37 -12.96 14.81
N ILE A 593 21.24 -13.21 13.50
CA ILE A 593 22.28 -13.83 12.66
C ILE A 593 23.58 -13.02 12.66
N VAL A 594 23.49 -11.69 12.65
CA VAL A 594 24.67 -10.79 12.67
C VAL A 594 25.18 -10.48 14.07
N SER A 595 24.54 -11.00 15.12
CA SER A 595 24.95 -10.78 16.51
C SER A 595 25.78 -11.94 17.05
N ASP A 596 26.67 -11.63 17.99
CA ASP A 596 27.46 -12.65 18.72
C ASP A 596 26.59 -13.55 19.62
N ALA A 597 25.34 -13.16 19.88
CA ALA A 597 24.41 -13.89 20.73
C ALA A 597 23.86 -15.19 20.10
N LEU A 598 24.00 -15.37 18.77
CA LEU A 598 23.45 -16.52 18.04
C LEU A 598 24.01 -17.87 18.55
N PHE A 599 25.22 -17.89 19.11
CA PHE A 599 25.89 -19.12 19.54
C PHE A 599 25.27 -19.79 20.78
N VAL A 600 24.25 -19.18 21.40
CA VAL A 600 23.73 -19.59 22.73
C VAL A 600 22.61 -20.63 22.69
N GLY A 601 22.03 -21.02 21.54
CA GLY A 601 21.13 -22.18 21.57
C GLY A 601 20.42 -22.57 20.28
N ARG A 602 20.46 -23.87 19.95
CA ARG A 602 19.65 -24.48 18.88
C ARG A 602 18.21 -24.82 19.30
N ARG A 603 17.89 -24.73 20.60
CA ARG A 603 16.54 -24.87 21.18
C ARG A 603 16.48 -24.08 22.49
N LEU A 604 15.82 -22.93 22.48
CA LEU A 604 15.62 -22.13 23.68
C LEU A 604 14.16 -22.19 24.10
N HIS A 605 13.91 -22.33 25.40
CA HIS A 605 12.58 -22.12 25.98
C HIS A 605 12.14 -20.67 25.71
N PRO A 606 10.84 -20.34 25.53
CA PRO A 606 10.39 -18.97 25.24
C PRO A 606 10.95 -17.91 26.18
N LEU A 607 11.06 -18.19 27.48
CA LEU A 607 11.67 -17.29 28.46
C LEU A 607 13.17 -17.06 28.21
N GLN A 608 13.92 -18.10 27.83
CA GLN A 608 15.33 -18.00 27.48
C GLN A 608 15.53 -17.26 26.17
N LEU A 609 14.61 -17.45 25.20
CA LEU A 609 14.59 -16.67 23.97
C LEU A 609 14.32 -15.19 24.27
N THR A 610 13.38 -14.86 25.16
CA THR A 610 13.16 -13.47 25.59
C THR A 610 14.41 -12.86 26.21
N SER A 611 15.09 -13.59 27.11
CA SER A 611 16.36 -13.14 27.68
C SER A 611 17.44 -12.95 26.61
N LEU A 612 17.53 -13.86 25.62
CA LEU A 612 18.46 -13.74 24.51
C LEU A 612 18.15 -12.52 23.61
N LEU A 613 16.88 -12.32 23.26
CA LEU A 613 16.43 -11.19 22.46
C LEU A 613 16.68 -9.87 23.19
N ALA A 614 16.49 -9.84 24.51
CA ALA A 614 16.81 -8.69 25.35
C ALA A 614 18.32 -8.43 25.48
N ALA A 615 19.13 -9.49 25.41
CA ALA A 615 20.59 -9.38 25.47
C ALA A 615 21.20 -8.76 24.19
N VAL A 616 20.50 -8.78 23.05
CA VAL A 616 20.94 -8.09 21.83
C VAL A 616 20.55 -6.60 21.92
N PRO A 617 21.51 -5.66 22.14
CA PRO A 617 21.18 -4.28 22.50
C PRO A 617 20.36 -3.53 21.44
N SER A 618 20.49 -3.90 20.17
CA SER A 618 19.76 -3.27 19.07
C SER A 618 18.31 -3.73 18.93
N LEU A 619 17.95 -4.91 19.45
CA LEU A 619 16.63 -5.51 19.23
C LEU A 619 15.49 -4.76 19.94
N PRO A 620 15.59 -4.34 21.21
CA PRO A 620 14.52 -3.58 21.86
C PRO A 620 14.15 -2.31 21.10
N LEU A 621 15.16 -1.57 20.62
CA LEU A 621 14.94 -0.37 19.78
C LEU A 621 14.33 -0.72 18.43
N PHE A 622 14.81 -1.80 17.78
CA PHE A 622 14.24 -2.27 16.52
C PHE A 622 12.76 -2.65 16.67
N ILE A 623 12.41 -3.44 17.70
CA ILE A 623 11.03 -3.89 17.96
C ILE A 623 10.12 -2.68 18.24
N ARG A 624 10.58 -1.72 19.04
CA ARG A 624 9.84 -0.47 19.30
C ARG A 624 9.62 0.34 18.02
N ASN A 625 10.62 0.42 17.14
CA ASN A 625 10.47 1.14 15.88
C ASN A 625 9.54 0.38 14.92
N ALA A 626 9.63 -0.96 14.88
CA ALA A 626 8.78 -1.81 14.06
C ALA A 626 7.30 -1.71 14.46
N SER A 627 6.99 -1.60 15.75
CA SER A 627 5.60 -1.48 16.22
C SER A 627 4.92 -0.18 15.76
N LEU A 628 5.68 0.90 15.52
CA LEU A 628 5.16 2.15 14.96
C LEU A 628 4.68 2.05 13.51
N PHE A 629 5.07 0.99 12.78
CA PHE A 629 4.53 0.72 11.45
C PHE A 629 3.18 0.02 11.47
N ASN A 630 2.71 -0.40 12.66
CA ASN A 630 1.47 -1.14 12.87
C ASN A 630 1.29 -2.34 11.90
N PRO A 631 2.26 -3.28 11.85
CA PRO A 631 2.14 -4.47 11.02
C PRO A 631 0.89 -5.28 11.38
N ASN A 632 0.13 -5.68 10.36
CA ASN A 632 -1.20 -6.27 10.56
C ASN A 632 -1.48 -7.52 9.73
N TYR A 633 -0.58 -7.93 8.84
CA TYR A 633 -0.69 -9.22 8.15
C TYR A 633 0.67 -9.85 7.85
N GLY A 634 0.66 -11.17 7.73
CA GLY A 634 1.75 -11.97 7.19
C GLY A 634 1.66 -13.40 7.72
N PRO A 635 2.11 -14.44 7.00
CA PRO A 635 2.03 -15.81 7.49
C PRO A 635 2.70 -16.01 8.86
N LEU A 636 3.92 -15.50 9.04
CA LEU A 636 4.64 -15.60 10.31
C LEU A 636 4.03 -14.65 11.33
N TRP A 637 3.71 -13.41 10.91
CA TRP A 637 3.11 -12.41 11.77
C TRP A 637 1.78 -12.89 12.36
N ASN A 638 0.88 -13.41 11.53
CA ASN A 638 -0.42 -13.91 11.97
C ASN A 638 -0.28 -15.14 12.86
N ARG A 639 0.72 -16.00 12.64
CA ARG A 639 1.01 -17.13 13.52
C ARG A 639 1.44 -16.67 14.91
N CYS A 640 2.28 -15.63 14.99
CA CYS A 640 2.68 -15.02 16.25
C CYS A 640 1.52 -14.24 16.91
N ALA A 641 0.79 -13.44 16.14
CA ALA A 641 -0.32 -12.62 16.61
C ALA A 641 -1.52 -13.46 17.07
N ALA A 642 -1.75 -14.65 16.49
CA ALA A 642 -2.80 -15.57 16.96
C ALA A 642 -2.56 -16.11 18.38
N SER A 643 -1.33 -15.99 18.91
CA SER A 643 -0.98 -16.35 20.29
C SER A 643 -1.07 -15.18 21.27
N SER A 644 -1.24 -13.95 20.78
CA SER A 644 -1.47 -12.76 21.60
C SER A 644 -2.93 -12.32 21.50
N ILE A 645 -3.41 -11.68 22.57
CA ILE A 645 -4.80 -11.22 22.73
C ILE A 645 -5.17 -10.09 21.72
N CYS A 646 -4.41 -9.87 20.65
CA CYS A 646 -4.64 -8.81 19.67
C CYS A 646 -5.35 -9.29 18.40
N THR A 647 -6.27 -8.48 17.90
CA THR A 647 -7.09 -8.74 16.72
C THR A 647 -6.25 -8.82 15.45
N PRO A 648 -6.57 -9.73 14.51
CA PRO A 648 -6.22 -9.55 13.11
C PRO A 648 -7.09 -8.42 12.57
N ASN A 649 -6.51 -7.24 12.36
CA ASN A 649 -7.15 -6.15 11.63
C ASN A 649 -7.21 -6.51 10.13
N GLU A 650 -8.26 -7.23 9.73
CA GLU A 650 -8.75 -7.22 8.34
C GLU A 650 -10.19 -6.69 8.33
N GLN A 651 -10.34 -5.36 8.42
CA GLN A 651 -11.50 -4.64 7.87
C GLN A 651 -11.02 -3.49 6.98
N SER A 652 -10.41 -3.81 5.85
CA SER A 652 -10.47 -2.92 4.69
C SER A 652 -11.91 -2.96 4.16
N ARG A 653 -12.69 -1.88 4.38
CA ARG A 653 -14.05 -1.77 3.84
C ARG A 653 -14.00 -1.34 2.37
N PHE A 654 -13.86 -2.33 1.50
CA PHE A 654 -13.96 -2.14 0.06
C PHE A 654 -15.43 -1.99 -0.36
N TYR A 655 -15.78 -0.85 -0.95
CA TYR A 655 -17.06 -0.58 -1.59
C TYR A 655 -16.89 -0.58 -3.12
N THR A 656 -17.97 -0.83 -3.85
CA THR A 656 -17.96 -0.82 -5.32
C THR A 656 -19.07 0.08 -5.85
N GLY A 657 -18.91 0.63 -7.04
CA GLY A 657 -19.82 1.63 -7.59
C GLY A 657 -19.60 1.88 -9.07
N HIS A 658 -20.51 2.64 -9.66
CA HIS A 658 -20.36 3.15 -11.02
C HIS A 658 -20.09 4.64 -10.97
N VAL A 659 -19.09 5.10 -11.70
CA VAL A 659 -18.83 6.54 -11.84
C VAL A 659 -20.06 7.18 -12.49
N LYS A 660 -20.78 8.02 -11.76
CA LYS A 660 -21.95 8.74 -12.27
C LYS A 660 -21.50 9.89 -13.17
N SER A 661 -20.57 10.67 -12.68
CA SER A 661 -19.96 11.77 -13.40
C SER A 661 -18.54 11.96 -12.87
N PHE A 662 -17.60 12.30 -13.74
CA PHE A 662 -16.27 12.69 -13.28
C PHE A 662 -15.74 13.78 -14.20
N ASN A 663 -15.65 14.98 -13.65
CA ASN A 663 -15.14 16.12 -14.38
C ASN A 663 -13.62 16.05 -14.32
N ASN A 664 -13.03 15.39 -15.31
CA ASN A 664 -11.59 15.26 -15.44
C ASN A 664 -10.89 16.62 -15.28
N LYS A 665 -11.47 17.70 -15.83
CA LYS A 665 -10.90 19.06 -15.76
C LYS A 665 -10.87 19.63 -14.34
N LYS A 666 -11.93 19.44 -13.55
CA LYS A 666 -12.00 19.93 -12.16
C LYS A 666 -11.34 18.96 -11.17
N GLY A 667 -10.98 17.76 -11.61
CA GLY A 667 -10.33 16.75 -10.79
C GLY A 667 -11.26 16.11 -9.77
N PHE A 668 -12.58 16.21 -9.95
CA PHE A 668 -13.52 15.54 -9.06
C PHE A 668 -14.75 15.05 -9.81
N GLY A 669 -15.46 14.14 -9.17
CA GLY A 669 -16.70 13.58 -9.65
C GLY A 669 -17.49 12.94 -8.56
N PHE A 670 -18.47 12.15 -8.99
CA PHE A 670 -19.38 11.42 -8.15
C PHE A 670 -19.46 9.99 -8.64
N ILE A 671 -19.29 9.05 -7.73
CA ILE A 671 -19.56 7.65 -7.91
C ILE A 671 -20.96 7.41 -7.37
N HIS A 672 -21.78 6.74 -8.16
CA HIS A 672 -22.99 6.10 -7.70
C HIS A 672 -22.60 4.78 -7.02
N PRO A 673 -22.53 4.73 -5.68
CA PRO A 673 -22.15 3.51 -4.98
C PRO A 673 -23.19 2.42 -5.17
N GLU A 674 -22.79 1.16 -5.11
CA GLU A 674 -23.75 0.06 -5.08
C GLU A 674 -24.47 -0.04 -3.71
N PHE A 675 -25.64 -0.68 -3.70
CA PHE A 675 -26.64 -0.74 -2.61
C PHE A 675 -26.12 -0.73 -1.16
N GLN A 676 -24.99 -1.37 -0.89
CA GLN A 676 -24.44 -1.50 0.47
C GLN A 676 -23.98 -0.17 1.08
N LEU A 677 -23.36 0.70 0.29
CA LEU A 677 -22.93 2.02 0.74
C LEU A 677 -24.08 3.04 0.62
N GLN A 678 -25.10 2.75 -0.19
CA GLN A 678 -26.26 3.64 -0.33
C GLN A 678 -27.06 3.78 0.97
N ASN A 679 -27.30 2.65 1.65
CA ASN A 679 -28.03 2.64 2.92
C ASN A 679 -27.22 3.38 4.02
N GLU A 680 -25.90 3.17 4.07
CA GLU A 680 -25.02 3.87 5.03
C GLU A 680 -25.00 5.39 4.80
N ILE A 681 -25.18 5.85 3.55
CA ILE A 681 -25.28 7.28 3.21
C ILE A 681 -26.62 7.87 3.65
N ILE A 682 -27.73 7.17 3.38
CA ILE A 682 -29.08 7.63 3.74
C ILE A 682 -29.24 7.70 5.26
N GLU A 683 -28.77 6.68 5.99
CA GLU A 683 -28.79 6.65 7.45
C GLU A 683 -28.00 7.82 8.07
N ARG A 684 -26.90 8.24 7.44
CA ARG A 684 -25.99 9.23 7.99
C ARG A 684 -26.34 10.68 7.67
N TYR A 685 -26.87 10.95 6.47
CA TYR A 685 -27.19 12.30 6.02
C TYR A 685 -28.70 12.57 5.89
N GLY A 686 -29.55 11.61 6.27
CA GLY A 686 -31.01 11.71 6.17
C GLY A 686 -31.55 11.76 4.74
N SER A 687 -30.67 11.67 3.73
CA SER A 687 -31.00 11.78 2.31
C SER A 687 -29.93 11.09 1.46
N TRP A 688 -30.35 10.66 0.27
CA TRP A 688 -29.47 10.07 -0.71
C TRP A 688 -28.41 11.09 -1.19
N LYS A 689 -27.12 10.69 -1.19
CA LYS A 689 -26.01 11.44 -1.77
C LYS A 689 -25.12 10.52 -2.61
N ASP A 690 -24.64 10.99 -3.76
CA ASP A 690 -23.60 10.28 -4.49
C ASP A 690 -22.24 10.44 -3.79
N VAL A 691 -21.34 9.47 -3.97
CA VAL A 691 -20.02 9.46 -3.33
C VAL A 691 -19.08 10.36 -4.11
N PHE A 692 -18.66 11.46 -3.50
CA PHE A 692 -17.68 12.36 -4.08
C PHE A 692 -16.35 11.62 -4.27
N VAL A 693 -15.70 11.77 -5.43
CA VAL A 693 -14.38 11.21 -5.69
C VAL A 693 -13.48 12.32 -6.19
N HIS A 694 -12.29 12.43 -5.62
CA HIS A 694 -11.28 13.35 -6.10
C HIS A 694 -10.20 12.60 -6.89
N TYR A 695 -9.59 13.26 -7.86
CA TYR A 695 -8.63 12.63 -8.77
C TYR A 695 -7.37 12.14 -8.04
N SER A 696 -7.03 12.76 -6.91
CA SER A 696 -5.91 12.31 -6.06
C SER A 696 -6.11 10.90 -5.57
N ASP A 697 -7.36 10.51 -5.40
CA ASP A 697 -7.78 9.32 -4.69
C ASP A 697 -8.04 8.15 -5.64
N ILE A 698 -7.87 8.36 -6.95
CA ILE A 698 -7.91 7.30 -7.96
C ILE A 698 -6.56 6.58 -8.00
N ASP A 699 -6.57 5.32 -7.60
CA ASP A 699 -5.47 4.36 -7.68
C ASP A 699 -5.49 3.62 -9.03
N ASP A 700 -5.44 4.41 -10.11
CA ASP A 700 -5.30 3.97 -11.50
C ASP A 700 -4.23 4.86 -12.15
N GLU A 701 -3.34 4.25 -12.93
CA GLU A 701 -2.21 4.93 -13.54
C GLU A 701 -2.59 6.05 -14.53
N VAL A 702 -3.83 6.03 -15.04
CA VAL A 702 -4.33 7.07 -15.98
C VAL A 702 -5.17 8.14 -15.24
N LYS A 703 -5.55 7.91 -13.98
CA LYS A 703 -6.38 8.80 -13.13
C LYS A 703 -7.57 9.43 -13.85
N LEU A 704 -8.11 8.68 -14.80
CA LEU A 704 -9.28 9.04 -15.56
C LEU A 704 -10.42 8.24 -14.96
N LEU A 705 -11.58 8.83 -14.73
CA LEU A 705 -12.81 8.06 -14.53
C LEU A 705 -13.79 8.52 -15.62
N LEU A 706 -14.35 7.57 -16.36
CA LEU A 706 -15.41 7.84 -17.32
C LEU A 706 -16.77 7.52 -16.67
N PRO A 707 -17.83 8.29 -16.96
CA PRO A 707 -19.18 7.91 -16.59
C PRO A 707 -19.46 6.45 -16.99
N SER A 708 -20.13 5.69 -16.13
CA SER A 708 -20.39 4.23 -16.17
C SER A 708 -19.20 3.30 -15.86
N ASN A 709 -17.96 3.82 -15.72
CA ASN A 709 -16.85 2.98 -15.26
C ASN A 709 -17.18 2.37 -13.91
N ARG A 710 -16.94 1.07 -13.80
CA ARG A 710 -17.11 0.36 -12.54
C ARG A 710 -15.81 0.48 -11.76
N VAL A 711 -15.93 0.80 -10.48
CA VAL A 711 -14.80 1.10 -9.61
C VAL A 711 -14.95 0.44 -8.25
N ASP A 712 -13.82 -0.01 -7.71
CA ASP A 712 -13.66 -0.40 -6.31
C ASP A 712 -13.05 0.79 -5.55
N PHE A 713 -13.53 1.09 -4.35
CA PHE A 713 -13.04 2.20 -3.55
C PHE A 713 -13.33 1.99 -2.06
N ASP A 714 -12.49 2.56 -1.22
CA ASP A 714 -12.80 2.75 0.19
C ASP A 714 -13.68 4.01 0.32
N CYS A 715 -14.62 4.06 1.27
CA CYS A 715 -15.47 5.23 1.46
C CYS A 715 -15.27 5.83 2.85
N TYR A 716 -14.96 7.11 2.88
CA TYR A 716 -14.93 7.97 4.05
C TYR A 716 -16.18 8.85 4.07
N PHE A 717 -16.60 9.33 5.23
CA PHE A 717 -17.79 10.17 5.40
C PHE A 717 -17.39 11.48 6.07
N ASP A 718 -17.54 12.59 5.36
CA ASP A 718 -17.28 13.94 5.87
C ASP A 718 -18.58 14.74 6.07
N ASP A 719 -18.50 15.98 6.55
CA ASP A 719 -19.69 16.80 6.81
C ASP A 719 -20.41 17.27 5.52
N ASN A 720 -19.71 17.26 4.39
CA ASN A 720 -20.22 17.66 3.07
C ASN A 720 -20.88 16.46 2.34
N GLY A 721 -20.45 15.24 2.62
CA GLY A 721 -20.99 14.01 2.05
C GLY A 721 -20.01 12.82 2.11
N PRO A 722 -20.42 11.68 1.52
CA PRO A 722 -19.55 10.53 1.39
C PRO A 722 -18.45 10.78 0.34
N VAL A 723 -17.21 10.40 0.64
CA VAL A 723 -16.02 10.59 -0.21
C VAL A 723 -15.30 9.27 -0.46
N ALA A 724 -15.03 8.94 -1.72
CA ALA A 724 -14.30 7.76 -2.15
C ALA A 724 -12.79 8.00 -2.13
N ILE A 725 -12.07 7.04 -1.54
CA ILE A 725 -10.61 6.96 -1.49
C ILE A 725 -10.10 5.62 -2.05
N ASN A 726 -8.86 5.58 -2.52
CA ASN A 726 -8.25 4.38 -3.13
C ASN A 726 -9.06 3.78 -4.30
N VAL A 727 -9.61 4.64 -5.16
CA VAL A 727 -10.53 4.30 -6.25
C VAL A 727 -9.82 3.59 -7.41
N LYS A 728 -10.13 2.33 -7.65
CA LYS A 728 -9.56 1.47 -8.70
C LYS A 728 -10.59 1.19 -9.77
N LYS A 729 -10.24 1.33 -11.05
CA LYS A 729 -11.10 0.85 -12.13
C LYS A 729 -11.13 -0.67 -12.19
N ILE A 730 -12.32 -1.21 -12.36
CA ILE A 730 -12.52 -2.61 -12.74
C ILE A 730 -12.53 -2.67 -14.27
N ILE A 731 -11.41 -3.07 -14.89
CA ILE A 731 -11.29 -3.18 -16.36
C ILE A 731 -11.59 -4.63 -16.77
N PRO A 732 -12.60 -4.89 -17.63
CA PRO A 732 -12.79 -6.22 -18.21
C PRO A 732 -11.63 -6.59 -19.14
N LYS A 733 -11.01 -7.76 -18.91
CA LYS A 733 -9.82 -8.29 -19.62
C LYS A 733 -9.78 -8.13 -21.14
N ARG A 734 -10.92 -8.15 -21.85
CA ARG A 734 -10.96 -8.02 -23.32
C ARG A 734 -10.47 -6.66 -23.84
N LYS A 735 -10.57 -5.57 -23.05
CA LYS A 735 -10.19 -4.22 -23.50
C LYS A 735 -8.73 -3.85 -23.20
N SER A 736 -8.07 -4.45 -22.20
CA SER A 736 -6.65 -4.16 -21.94
C SER A 736 -5.73 -4.79 -23.00
N LEU A 737 -6.05 -6.01 -23.44
CA LEU A 737 -5.26 -6.73 -24.44
C LEU A 737 -5.28 -6.06 -25.83
N ALA A 738 -6.40 -5.42 -26.19
CA ALA A 738 -6.52 -4.67 -27.44
C ALA A 738 -5.71 -3.37 -27.41
N ILE A 739 -5.64 -2.69 -26.25
CA ILE A 739 -4.92 -1.42 -26.07
C ILE A 739 -3.40 -1.65 -25.99
N GLU A 740 -2.94 -2.69 -25.29
CA GLU A 740 -1.51 -3.04 -25.23
C GLU A 740 -0.96 -3.40 -26.61
N LYS A 741 -1.68 -4.22 -27.38
CA LYS A 741 -1.25 -4.61 -28.73
C LYS A 741 -1.39 -3.49 -29.77
N TRP A 742 -2.26 -2.49 -29.55
CA TRP A 742 -2.37 -1.31 -30.44
C TRP A 742 -1.11 -0.48 -30.54
N LEU A 743 -0.30 -0.46 -29.48
CA LEU A 743 0.95 0.28 -29.43
C LEU A 743 2.06 -0.39 -30.26
N GLU A 744 1.89 -1.66 -30.62
CA GLU A 744 2.80 -2.45 -31.47
C GLU A 744 2.30 -2.58 -32.92
N ALA A 745 1.20 -1.90 -33.25
CA ALA A 745 0.53 -2.10 -34.52
C ALA A 745 1.28 -1.45 -35.71
N PRO A 746 1.32 -2.10 -36.89
CA PRO A 746 1.97 -1.52 -38.07
C PRO A 746 1.35 -0.18 -38.49
N PRO A 747 2.14 0.73 -39.09
CA PRO A 747 1.60 1.97 -39.64
C PRO A 747 0.48 1.68 -40.65
N ASN A 748 -0.55 2.54 -40.66
CA ASN A 748 -1.76 2.43 -41.51
C ASN A 748 -2.72 1.27 -41.18
N ILE A 749 -2.56 0.58 -40.03
CA ILE A 749 -3.52 -0.44 -39.60
C ILE A 749 -4.94 0.13 -39.38
N ASP A 750 -5.05 1.41 -39.02
CA ASP A 750 -6.32 2.12 -38.84
C ASP A 750 -7.16 2.14 -40.12
N THR A 751 -6.50 2.18 -41.29
CA THR A 751 -7.13 2.17 -42.61
C THR A 751 -7.70 0.79 -42.91
N LEU A 752 -6.91 -0.27 -42.66
CA LEU A 752 -7.34 -1.66 -42.79
C LEU A 752 -8.52 -1.95 -41.85
N VAL A 753 -8.46 -1.50 -40.59
CA VAL A 753 -9.56 -1.68 -39.62
C VAL A 753 -10.84 -0.98 -40.07
N LYS A 754 -10.76 0.17 -40.76
CA LYS A 754 -11.94 0.85 -41.34
C LYS A 754 -12.51 0.09 -42.55
N GLU A 755 -11.66 -0.48 -43.38
CA GLU A 755 -12.05 -1.30 -44.54
C GLU A 755 -12.74 -2.61 -44.14
N ARG A 756 -12.56 -3.09 -42.90
CA ARG A 756 -13.28 -4.26 -42.35
C ARG A 756 -14.80 -4.09 -42.48
N ALA A 757 -15.32 -2.88 -42.24
CA ALA A 757 -16.75 -2.61 -42.24
C ALA A 757 -17.39 -2.70 -43.63
N THR A 758 -16.59 -2.58 -44.70
CA THR A 758 -17.04 -2.56 -46.10
C THR A 758 -16.61 -3.80 -46.90
N THR A 759 -15.83 -4.71 -46.30
CA THR A 759 -15.26 -5.89 -46.98
C THR A 759 -16.00 -7.18 -46.60
N SER A 760 -16.44 -7.94 -47.61
CA SER A 760 -17.12 -9.23 -47.41
C SER A 760 -16.20 -10.27 -46.75
N GLU A 761 -16.78 -11.17 -45.95
CA GLU A 761 -16.05 -12.15 -45.14
C GLU A 761 -15.10 -13.02 -45.96
N ASP A 762 -15.52 -13.44 -47.15
CA ASP A 762 -14.75 -14.29 -48.07
C ASP A 762 -13.50 -13.59 -48.65
N LYS A 763 -13.48 -12.25 -48.69
CA LYS A 763 -12.39 -11.43 -49.26
C LYS A 763 -11.51 -10.77 -48.19
N TRP A 764 -11.88 -10.93 -46.93
CA TRP A 764 -11.21 -10.26 -45.82
C TRP A 764 -9.82 -10.84 -45.54
N GLY A 765 -9.68 -12.17 -45.65
CA GLY A 765 -8.39 -12.84 -45.48
C GLY A 765 -7.33 -12.37 -46.47
N ASP A 766 -7.73 -12.11 -47.71
CA ASP A 766 -6.82 -11.64 -48.77
C ASP A 766 -6.39 -10.18 -48.56
N HIS A 767 -7.28 -9.31 -48.07
CA HIS A 767 -6.94 -7.92 -47.72
C HIS A 767 -5.94 -7.84 -46.57
N VAL A 768 -6.13 -8.64 -45.52
CA VAL A 768 -5.19 -8.69 -44.40
C VAL A 768 -3.83 -9.22 -44.86
N ARG A 769 -3.79 -10.23 -45.73
CA ARG A 769 -2.54 -10.75 -46.31
C ARG A 769 -1.83 -9.70 -47.16
N ALA A 770 -2.54 -8.99 -48.03
CA ALA A 770 -1.99 -7.92 -48.87
C ALA A 770 -1.42 -6.77 -48.02
N PHE A 771 -2.11 -6.36 -46.96
CA PHE A 771 -1.62 -5.34 -46.03
C PHE A 771 -0.29 -5.75 -45.38
N TYR A 772 -0.21 -6.93 -44.77
CA TYR A 772 1.03 -7.38 -44.12
C TYR A 772 2.16 -7.67 -45.12
N ALA A 773 1.85 -8.03 -46.37
CA ALA A 773 2.84 -8.20 -47.43
C ALA A 773 3.39 -6.86 -47.96
N SER A 774 2.62 -5.76 -47.82
CA SER A 774 3.02 -4.40 -48.21
C SER A 774 3.91 -3.69 -47.19
N LEU A 775 4.07 -4.26 -45.99
CA LEU A 775 4.90 -3.66 -44.94
C LEU A 775 6.40 -3.85 -45.26
N PRO A 776 7.26 -2.86 -44.95
CA PRO A 776 8.70 -2.99 -45.14
C PRO A 776 9.23 -4.19 -44.35
N ALA A 777 10.16 -4.95 -44.94
CA ALA A 777 10.83 -6.03 -44.22
C ALA A 777 11.56 -5.46 -42.98
N PRO A 778 11.49 -6.13 -41.82
CA PRO A 778 12.11 -5.62 -40.60
C PRO A 778 13.62 -5.51 -40.76
N VAL A 779 14.19 -4.35 -40.39
CA VAL A 779 15.63 -4.13 -40.34
C VAL A 779 16.21 -5.09 -39.30
N SER A 780 17.00 -6.07 -39.74
CA SER A 780 17.71 -6.98 -38.87
C SER A 780 18.84 -6.24 -38.16
N ASN A 781 18.66 -5.89 -36.89
CA ASN A 781 19.79 -5.61 -36.02
C ASN A 781 20.50 -6.95 -35.74
N GLU A 782 21.79 -7.04 -36.07
CA GLU A 782 22.60 -8.26 -35.95
C GLU A 782 22.83 -8.76 -34.50
N SER A 783 22.09 -8.27 -33.49
CA SER A 783 22.20 -8.71 -32.10
C SER A 783 21.11 -9.69 -31.64
N ASP A 784 20.10 -10.02 -32.45
CA ASP A 784 19.02 -10.94 -32.06
C ASP A 784 19.18 -12.33 -32.69
N GLN A 785 20.19 -13.08 -32.24
CA GLN A 785 20.21 -14.54 -32.38
C GLN A 785 19.54 -15.19 -31.16
N TYR A 786 18.20 -15.21 -31.12
CA TYR A 786 17.45 -16.21 -30.34
C TYR A 786 16.20 -16.65 -31.10
N ASN A 787 16.38 -17.73 -31.86
CA ASN A 787 15.42 -18.73 -32.33
C ASN A 787 14.03 -18.28 -32.85
N LYS A 788 13.91 -18.39 -34.17
CA LYS A 788 12.68 -18.68 -34.91
C LYS A 788 11.90 -19.84 -34.25
N THR A 789 10.88 -19.52 -33.47
CA THR A 789 9.74 -20.44 -33.28
C THR A 789 8.81 -20.26 -34.47
N SER A 790 8.88 -21.21 -35.41
CA SER A 790 7.96 -21.27 -36.54
C SER A 790 6.56 -21.63 -36.05
N LEU A 791 5.78 -20.61 -35.69
CA LEU A 791 4.32 -20.74 -35.64
C LEU A 791 3.83 -21.17 -37.04
N PRO A 792 2.97 -22.19 -37.16
CA PRO A 792 2.37 -22.55 -38.44
C PRO A 792 1.72 -21.31 -39.06
N GLN A 793 1.97 -21.05 -40.35
CA GLN A 793 1.56 -19.82 -41.04
C GLN A 793 0.05 -19.52 -40.88
N LYS A 794 -0.80 -20.57 -40.83
CA LYS A 794 -2.24 -20.48 -40.52
C LYS A 794 -2.58 -19.98 -39.10
N ALA A 795 -1.78 -20.32 -38.09
CA ALA A 795 -2.00 -19.87 -36.70
C ALA A 795 -1.60 -18.39 -36.52
N GLY A 796 -0.56 -17.95 -37.22
CA GLY A 796 -0.18 -16.52 -37.28
C GLY A 796 -1.23 -15.67 -38.01
N GLU A 797 -1.82 -16.20 -39.09
CA GLU A 797 -2.92 -15.54 -39.82
C GLU A 797 -4.19 -15.42 -38.97
N SER A 798 -4.61 -16.49 -38.27
CA SER A 798 -5.76 -16.45 -37.36
C SER A 798 -5.54 -15.42 -36.24
N SER A 799 -4.34 -15.37 -35.65
CA SER A 799 -4.04 -14.42 -34.57
C SER A 799 -4.05 -12.96 -35.03
N ARG A 800 -3.58 -12.67 -36.25
CA ARG A 800 -3.65 -11.33 -36.86
C ARG A 800 -5.09 -10.93 -37.20
N MET A 801 -5.89 -11.88 -37.67
CA MET A 801 -7.30 -11.68 -37.98
C MET A 801 -8.14 -11.40 -36.73
N ASP A 802 -7.94 -12.19 -35.67
CA ASP A 802 -8.61 -12.01 -34.37
C ASP A 802 -8.26 -10.66 -33.75
N TYR A 803 -7.00 -10.23 -33.87
CA TYR A 803 -6.55 -8.92 -33.41
C TYR A 803 -7.20 -7.76 -34.18
N ILE A 804 -7.33 -7.86 -35.51
CA ILE A 804 -7.98 -6.83 -36.34
C ILE A 804 -9.50 -6.79 -36.13
N ASN A 805 -10.13 -7.94 -35.89
CA ASN A 805 -11.55 -8.01 -35.53
C ASN A 805 -11.80 -7.40 -34.13
N MET A 806 -10.95 -7.71 -33.14
CA MET A 806 -10.98 -7.06 -31.82
C MET A 806 -10.76 -5.55 -31.90
N ALA A 807 -9.85 -5.12 -32.78
CA ALA A 807 -9.57 -3.72 -33.07
C ALA A 807 -10.78 -2.98 -33.67
N HIS A 808 -11.44 -3.61 -34.65
CA HIS A 808 -12.68 -3.12 -35.25
C HIS A 808 -13.81 -3.00 -34.22
N ASP A 809 -13.97 -3.96 -33.31
CA ASP A 809 -14.99 -3.90 -32.26
C ASP A 809 -14.76 -2.72 -31.29
N VAL A 810 -13.50 -2.47 -30.91
CA VAL A 810 -13.13 -1.35 -30.03
C VAL A 810 -13.31 0.00 -30.73
N LEU A 811 -12.96 0.10 -32.01
CA LEU A 811 -13.07 1.34 -32.78
C LEU A 811 -14.52 1.61 -33.23
N SER A 812 -15.30 0.61 -33.59
CA SER A 812 -16.71 0.77 -33.98
C SER A 812 -17.57 1.29 -32.82
N ASP A 813 -17.28 0.90 -31.58
CA ASP A 813 -17.87 1.47 -30.35
C ASP A 813 -17.50 2.95 -30.15
N LEU A 814 -16.30 3.37 -30.59
CA LEU A 814 -15.85 4.77 -30.54
C LEU A 814 -16.47 5.60 -31.67
N TYR A 815 -16.68 5.02 -32.86
CA TYR A 815 -17.29 5.70 -34.01
C TYR A 815 -18.82 5.79 -33.91
N LYS A 816 -19.51 4.80 -33.33
CA LYS A 816 -20.96 4.88 -33.04
C LYS A 816 -21.33 6.04 -32.10
N LYS A 817 -20.39 6.53 -31.29
CA LYS A 817 -20.57 7.72 -30.44
C LYS A 817 -20.41 9.06 -31.17
N LYS A 818 -19.93 9.07 -32.42
CA LYS A 818 -19.82 10.28 -33.25
C LYS A 818 -21.00 10.47 -34.20
N SER A 819 -21.80 9.45 -34.46
CA SER A 819 -22.97 9.49 -35.36
C SER A 819 -24.32 9.56 -34.64
N GLY A 820 -24.33 9.82 -33.33
CA GLY A 820 -25.55 10.09 -32.55
C GLY A 820 -25.64 11.55 -32.19
N THR A 821 -26.04 12.38 -33.16
CA THR A 821 -26.83 13.60 -32.90
C THR A 821 -28.27 13.19 -32.67
#